data_AF-A0A3G9IIC0-F1
#
_entry.id   AF-A0A3G9IIC0-F1
#
_cell.length_a   1.000
_cell.length_b   1.000
_cell.length_c   1.000
_cell.angle_alpha   90.00
_cell.angle_beta   90.00
_cell.angle_gamma   90.00
#
_symmetry.space_group_name_H-M   'P 1'
#
loop_
_entity.id
_entity.type
_entity.pdbx_description
1 polymer ?
#
loop_
_entity_poly.entity_id
_entity_poly.type
_entity_poly.pdbx_seq_one_letter_code
_entity_poly.pdbx_strand_id
1 'polypeptide(L)'
;MGKASKRKFDRRQGTRGLTDKEKLRHTKKIDARGQRVPQTIVGYERVAKLGKKRLEEALIARHTARMGRIRRPSPIEQEFLLGALVPIVHLTPTLLSAGASSTRPPCSYYGEWPDHLLWGVDSAVATTRLLMCGQIVGAATVARNQLERWLMHRAHNASMSQNEGESTLDFIARVWSSTETFHEDWSTPVDVEPLSEGGTSGEEPKFDHEHVQTTDGREICPPLTYKILSELMHARWDPNALGWDALGMLEGHAWPDSLHVAVEAVTDAITLCLRQVRTGAAAMALARGDLNDVALLKGSLDWYSSADFDTTKHRLRVTKAMLRDLGYQTDDANAQKERDEQAFETVDDRNPPALLEKRTVSEESTRKLAYPPLSVLAPLVPMEGLSAEAIASADTLADLYEATVRGRKPAGRMWRDNEYLTIAFGWHRSRSISTALDAMEYERSVIGEGFSELNFGGRIAQWILLGEATSLVGAWHENVPSSAAASLLGSGVRSAYWLWLEDDDRAMSVLRCLLEQTARLRVWRLKPEKAARLEEREQTTPRDWLEDAGWRRLRPLNTALGEYAHTKASSRWSSARQLLSSLQVDADPETAISTARGAAIDFVCELIAAEIAEQMESISPTIAEVLKDVLSDVGLDSVTSAKPVEQRLNHIWSQRATRLGDGDFTRVARPETAKAQTPQEELRRRLEQHRGRPRGETWHPRRRRNPFL
;
A
#
# COMPACT_ATOMS: atom_id res chain seq x y z
N MET A 1 45.97 -31.03 -20.27
CA MET A 1 44.99 -29.91 -20.21
C MET A 1 45.02 -29.30 -18.81
N GLY A 2 45.23 -27.98 -18.64
CA GLY A 2 45.24 -27.36 -17.30
C GLY A 2 43.87 -27.43 -16.60
N LYS A 3 43.84 -27.41 -15.25
CA LYS A 3 42.60 -27.50 -14.45
C LYS A 3 41.53 -26.50 -14.89
N ALA A 4 41.91 -25.29 -15.29
CA ALA A 4 41.00 -24.27 -15.81
C ALA A 4 40.40 -24.63 -17.18
N SER A 5 41.22 -25.14 -18.11
CA SER A 5 40.74 -25.60 -19.42
C SER A 5 39.86 -26.82 -19.30
N LYS A 6 40.17 -27.77 -18.41
CA LYS A 6 39.29 -28.91 -18.12
C LYS A 6 37.94 -28.44 -17.59
N ARG A 7 37.91 -27.54 -16.59
CA ARG A 7 36.65 -26.94 -16.08
C ARG A 7 35.84 -26.20 -17.15
N LYS A 8 36.51 -25.55 -18.12
CA LYS A 8 35.85 -24.85 -19.23
C LYS A 8 35.31 -25.86 -20.27
N PHE A 9 36.04 -26.94 -20.51
CA PHE A 9 35.62 -28.03 -21.38
C PHE A 9 34.42 -28.77 -20.78
N ASP A 10 34.51 -29.17 -19.51
CA ASP A 10 33.42 -29.84 -18.79
C ASP A 10 32.14 -28.98 -18.78
N ARG A 11 32.28 -27.66 -18.61
CA ARG A 11 31.16 -26.70 -18.73
C ARG A 11 30.55 -26.67 -20.12
N ARG A 12 31.36 -26.68 -21.18
CA ARG A 12 30.88 -26.69 -22.57
C ARG A 12 30.16 -28.00 -22.90
N GLN A 13 30.60 -29.11 -22.30
CA GLN A 13 29.98 -30.42 -22.45
C GLN A 13 28.74 -30.60 -21.55
N GLY A 14 28.34 -29.61 -20.76
CA GLY A 14 27.24 -29.74 -19.79
C GLY A 14 27.52 -30.68 -18.62
N THR A 15 28.67 -31.36 -18.60
CA THR A 15 29.07 -32.32 -17.54
C THR A 15 29.33 -31.65 -16.19
N ARG A 16 29.42 -30.32 -16.14
CA ARG A 16 29.56 -29.57 -14.91
C ARG A 16 28.71 -28.29 -14.91
N GLY A 17 27.74 -28.23 -13.98
CA GLY A 17 27.02 -27.01 -13.66
C GLY A 17 27.90 -25.93 -12.99
N LEU A 18 27.43 -24.68 -13.01
CA LEU A 18 28.06 -23.60 -12.26
C LEU A 18 27.89 -23.85 -10.75
N THR A 19 28.96 -23.65 -9.99
CA THR A 19 28.85 -23.56 -8.52
C THR A 19 28.02 -22.33 -8.13
N ASP A 20 27.42 -22.29 -6.95
CA ASP A 20 26.58 -21.15 -6.54
C ASP A 20 27.34 -19.83 -6.51
N LYS A 21 28.63 -19.87 -6.13
CA LYS A 21 29.53 -18.71 -6.23
C LYS A 21 29.75 -18.26 -7.68
N GLU A 22 29.83 -19.20 -8.63
CA GLU A 22 29.94 -18.88 -10.05
C GLU A 22 28.62 -18.37 -10.63
N LYS A 23 27.47 -18.93 -10.23
CA LYS A 23 26.13 -18.42 -10.57
C LYS A 23 25.97 -16.99 -10.08
N LEU A 24 26.26 -16.72 -8.80
CA LEU A 24 26.19 -15.38 -8.22
C LEU A 24 27.10 -14.37 -8.94
N ARG A 25 28.34 -14.75 -9.26
CA ARG A 25 29.24 -13.90 -10.04
C ARG A 25 28.72 -13.64 -11.45
N HIS A 26 28.11 -14.65 -12.08
CA HIS A 26 27.50 -14.52 -13.39
C HIS A 26 26.29 -13.58 -13.34
N THR A 27 25.39 -13.75 -12.37
CA THR A 27 24.24 -12.87 -12.13
C THR A 27 24.68 -11.44 -11.87
N LYS A 28 25.65 -11.20 -10.99
CA LYS A 28 26.21 -9.85 -10.75
C LYS A 28 26.80 -9.21 -12.01
N LYS A 29 27.42 -10.00 -12.89
CA LYS A 29 27.96 -9.51 -14.16
C LYS A 29 26.86 -9.18 -15.16
N ILE A 30 25.78 -9.95 -15.19
CA ILE A 30 24.59 -9.68 -16.00
C ILE A 30 23.96 -8.37 -15.53
N ASP A 31 23.66 -8.28 -14.24
CA ASP A 31 23.03 -7.12 -13.61
C ASP A 31 23.86 -5.84 -13.83
N ALA A 32 25.16 -5.87 -13.52
CA ALA A 32 26.05 -4.73 -13.76
C ALA A 32 26.17 -4.32 -15.24
N ARG A 33 25.86 -5.22 -16.19
CA ARG A 33 25.81 -4.87 -17.61
C ARG A 33 24.46 -4.23 -17.97
N GLY A 34 23.36 -4.79 -17.48
CA GLY A 34 22.02 -4.22 -17.69
C GLY A 34 21.90 -2.82 -17.09
N GLN A 35 22.46 -2.58 -15.90
CA GLN A 35 22.48 -1.25 -15.26
C GLN A 35 23.28 -0.19 -16.03
N ARG A 36 24.15 -0.59 -16.97
CA ARG A 36 24.89 0.36 -17.83
C ARG A 36 24.09 0.79 -19.06
N VAL A 37 22.92 0.21 -19.29
CA VAL A 37 22.04 0.60 -20.39
C VAL A 37 21.41 1.94 -20.02
N PRO A 38 21.66 3.02 -20.79
CA PRO A 38 20.99 4.30 -20.54
C PRO A 38 19.48 4.13 -20.64
N GLN A 39 18.71 4.86 -19.82
CA GLN A 39 17.24 4.81 -19.80
C GLN A 39 16.60 5.58 -20.97
N THR A 40 17.20 5.48 -22.15
CA THR A 40 16.79 6.16 -23.38
C THR A 40 16.35 5.15 -24.44
N ILE A 41 15.50 5.57 -25.37
CA ILE A 41 15.06 4.75 -26.50
C ILE A 41 16.27 4.15 -27.24
N VAL A 42 17.26 4.98 -27.58
CA VAL A 42 18.50 4.54 -28.28
C VAL A 42 19.27 3.48 -27.48
N GLY A 43 19.34 3.62 -26.16
CA GLY A 43 19.99 2.65 -25.28
C GLY A 43 19.33 1.27 -25.36
N TYR A 44 18.00 1.23 -25.30
CA TYR A 44 17.24 -0.02 -25.34
C TYR A 44 17.11 -0.59 -26.75
N GLU A 45 17.05 0.23 -27.80
CA GLU A 45 17.14 -0.26 -29.20
C GLU A 45 18.43 -1.02 -29.46
N ARG A 46 19.56 -0.49 -28.96
CA ARG A 46 20.86 -1.16 -29.08
C ARG A 46 20.83 -2.54 -28.40
N VAL A 47 20.19 -2.63 -27.24
CA VAL A 47 20.09 -3.87 -26.47
C VAL A 47 19.13 -4.85 -27.15
N ALA A 48 17.98 -4.38 -27.63
CA ALA A 48 17.01 -5.17 -28.40
C ALA A 48 17.65 -5.77 -29.66
N LYS A 49 18.44 -4.99 -30.41
CA LYS A 49 19.23 -5.46 -31.58
C LYS A 49 20.23 -6.57 -31.24
N LEU A 50 20.64 -6.70 -29.97
CA LEU A 50 21.51 -7.78 -29.51
C LEU A 50 20.72 -9.05 -29.08
N GLY A 51 19.39 -9.02 -29.17
CA GLY A 51 18.49 -10.14 -28.97
C GLY A 51 17.69 -10.10 -27.66
N LYS A 52 16.60 -10.88 -27.61
CA LYS A 52 15.62 -10.92 -26.50
C LYS A 52 16.23 -11.02 -25.10
N LYS A 53 17.21 -11.93 -24.92
CA LYS A 53 17.89 -12.12 -23.65
C LYS A 53 18.57 -10.85 -23.14
N ARG A 54 19.07 -9.99 -24.03
CA ARG A 54 19.72 -8.74 -23.63
C ARG A 54 18.71 -7.73 -23.11
N LEU A 55 17.54 -7.65 -23.76
CA LEU A 55 16.46 -6.78 -23.33
C LEU A 55 15.93 -7.23 -21.96
N GLU A 56 15.67 -8.53 -21.79
CA GLU A 56 15.29 -9.13 -20.52
C GLU A 56 16.30 -8.81 -19.39
N GLU A 57 17.60 -9.04 -19.64
CA GLU A 57 18.68 -8.72 -18.70
C GLU A 57 18.70 -7.22 -18.31
N ALA A 58 18.38 -6.31 -19.24
CA ALA A 58 18.33 -4.87 -18.97
C ALA A 58 17.12 -4.48 -18.12
N LEU A 59 15.94 -5.03 -18.41
CA LEU A 59 14.71 -4.81 -17.63
C LEU A 59 14.85 -5.34 -16.19
N ILE A 60 15.40 -6.55 -16.01
CA ILE A 60 15.67 -7.11 -14.67
C ILE A 60 16.69 -6.27 -13.90
N ALA A 61 17.74 -5.80 -14.58
CA ALA A 61 18.76 -4.95 -13.97
C ALA A 61 18.20 -3.59 -13.54
N ARG A 62 17.23 -3.06 -14.28
CA ARG A 62 16.49 -1.84 -13.93
C ARG A 62 15.69 -2.02 -12.64
N HIS A 63 14.96 -3.13 -12.50
CA HIS A 63 14.29 -3.48 -11.25
C HIS A 63 15.28 -3.68 -10.09
N THR A 64 16.42 -4.31 -10.34
CA THR A 64 17.47 -4.49 -9.32
C THR A 64 18.03 -3.15 -8.85
N ALA A 65 18.26 -2.21 -9.78
CA ALA A 65 18.71 -0.86 -9.45
C ALA A 65 17.68 -0.12 -8.58
N ARG A 66 16.38 -0.23 -8.91
CA ARG A 66 15.27 0.29 -8.10
C ARG A 66 15.31 -0.24 -6.67
N MET A 67 15.37 -1.56 -6.49
CA MET A 67 15.46 -2.18 -5.17
C MET A 67 16.72 -1.75 -4.40
N GLY A 68 17.81 -1.44 -5.11
CA GLY A 68 19.02 -0.85 -4.53
C GLY A 68 18.84 0.58 -4.02
N ARG A 69 17.99 1.40 -4.66
CA ARG A 69 17.71 2.80 -4.31
C ARG A 69 16.80 2.94 -3.08
N ILE A 70 15.85 2.02 -2.91
CA ILE A 70 14.99 1.92 -1.71
C ILE A 70 15.81 1.87 -0.40
N ARG A 71 17.05 1.39 -0.45
CA ARG A 71 17.93 1.29 0.74
C ARG A 71 18.43 2.63 1.27
N ARG A 72 18.23 3.75 0.56
CA ARG A 72 18.91 5.02 0.86
C ARG A 72 18.01 6.26 0.71
N PRO A 73 16.80 6.31 1.28
CA PRO A 73 16.09 7.58 1.40
C PRO A 73 16.89 8.56 2.24
N SER A 74 16.76 9.84 1.93
CA SER A 74 17.38 10.90 2.75
C SER A 74 16.77 10.88 4.17
N PRO A 75 17.50 11.29 5.22
CA PRO A 75 16.94 11.31 6.58
C PRO A 75 15.63 12.09 6.69
N ILE A 76 15.46 13.15 5.90
CA ILE A 76 14.23 13.96 5.84
C ILE A 76 13.07 13.13 5.26
N GLU A 77 13.31 12.40 4.16
CA GLU A 77 12.31 11.48 3.60
C GLU A 77 11.96 10.37 4.61
N GLN A 78 12.93 9.83 5.33
CA GLN A 78 12.69 8.79 6.34
C GLN A 78 11.78 9.28 7.46
N GLU A 79 12.06 10.46 8.01
CA GLU A 79 11.25 11.07 9.05
C GLU A 79 9.83 11.35 8.55
N PHE A 80 9.70 11.87 7.34
CA PHE A 80 8.40 12.15 6.74
C PHE A 80 7.56 10.88 6.52
N LEU A 81 8.18 9.83 5.97
CA LEU A 81 7.49 8.57 5.68
C LEU A 81 7.07 7.82 6.94
N LEU A 82 7.90 7.86 7.99
CA LEU A 82 7.68 7.11 9.23
C LEU A 82 6.91 7.93 10.28
N GLY A 83 6.98 9.26 10.26
CA GLY A 83 6.38 10.09 11.30
C GLY A 83 4.87 9.87 11.48
N ALA A 84 4.15 9.62 10.38
CA ALA A 84 2.72 9.32 10.42
C ALA A 84 2.40 8.05 11.22
N LEU A 85 3.37 7.16 11.43
CA LEU A 85 3.21 5.91 12.17
C LEU A 85 3.56 6.03 13.66
N VAL A 86 4.00 7.19 14.17
CA VAL A 86 4.29 7.37 15.60
C VAL A 86 3.20 6.79 16.53
N PRO A 87 1.89 6.97 16.27
CA PRO A 87 0.84 6.39 17.11
C PRO A 87 0.90 4.87 17.32
N ILE A 88 1.46 4.09 16.38
CA ILE A 88 1.35 2.62 16.40
C ILE A 88 2.03 2.01 17.63
N VAL A 89 3.04 2.70 18.18
CA VAL A 89 3.80 2.22 19.34
C VAL A 89 2.95 2.11 20.61
N HIS A 90 1.86 2.87 20.69
CA HIS A 90 0.90 2.86 21.80
C HIS A 90 -0.44 2.21 21.41
N LEU A 91 -0.85 2.33 20.15
CA LEU A 91 -2.07 1.67 19.67
C LEU A 91 -1.95 0.15 19.76
N THR A 92 -0.87 -0.42 19.22
CA THR A 92 -0.74 -1.88 19.12
C THR A 92 -0.80 -2.58 20.50
N PRO A 93 -0.07 -2.16 21.55
CA PRO A 93 -0.15 -2.80 22.86
C PRO A 93 -1.54 -2.65 23.50
N THR A 94 -2.18 -1.49 23.31
CA THR A 94 -3.53 -1.22 23.84
C THR A 94 -4.56 -2.16 23.21
N LEU A 95 -4.50 -2.33 21.88
CA LEU A 95 -5.39 -3.18 21.10
C LEU A 95 -5.19 -4.67 21.43
N LEU A 96 -3.93 -5.12 21.53
CA LEU A 96 -3.61 -6.48 21.97
C LEU A 96 -4.14 -6.75 23.38
N SER A 97 -3.96 -5.80 24.30
CA SER A 97 -4.51 -5.89 25.66
C SER A 97 -6.05 -5.87 25.68
N ALA A 98 -6.68 -5.33 24.63
CA ALA A 98 -8.12 -5.35 24.43
C ALA A 98 -8.64 -6.62 23.73
N GLY A 99 -7.75 -7.57 23.41
CA GLY A 99 -8.11 -8.85 22.83
C GLY A 99 -7.89 -8.96 21.32
N ALA A 100 -7.24 -7.98 20.67
CA ALA A 100 -6.84 -8.13 19.28
C ALA A 100 -5.89 -9.32 19.13
N SER A 101 -6.10 -10.12 18.10
CA SER A 101 -5.30 -11.30 17.80
C SER A 101 -3.99 -10.91 17.14
N SER A 102 -2.87 -11.26 17.79
CA SER A 102 -1.53 -11.09 17.23
C SER A 102 -1.23 -12.05 16.08
N THR A 103 -1.94 -13.18 15.99
CA THR A 103 -1.74 -14.21 14.96
C THR A 103 -2.67 -14.05 13.76
N ARG A 104 -3.60 -13.09 13.82
CA ARG A 104 -4.51 -12.81 12.72
C ARG A 104 -3.75 -12.19 11.54
N PRO A 105 -4.03 -12.60 10.30
CA PRO A 105 -3.46 -11.99 9.10
C PRO A 105 -3.60 -10.46 9.13
N PRO A 106 -2.51 -9.69 8.92
CA PRO A 106 -2.57 -8.22 8.92
C PRO A 106 -3.53 -7.63 7.89
N CYS A 107 -3.72 -8.30 6.76
CA CYS A 107 -4.64 -7.90 5.70
C CYS A 107 -6.10 -8.28 5.98
N SER A 108 -6.35 -9.17 6.95
CA SER A 108 -7.70 -9.62 7.26
C SER A 108 -8.52 -8.45 7.79
N TYR A 109 -9.78 -8.39 7.38
CA TYR A 109 -10.78 -7.48 7.92
C TYR A 109 -11.79 -8.22 8.79
N TYR A 110 -11.65 -9.52 9.00
CA TYR A 110 -12.49 -10.30 9.90
C TYR A 110 -11.97 -10.22 11.35
N GLY A 111 -12.85 -10.47 12.30
CA GLY A 111 -12.52 -10.59 13.72
C GLY A 111 -13.46 -9.76 14.59
N GLU A 112 -13.05 -9.57 15.84
CA GLU A 112 -13.72 -8.64 16.74
C GLU A 112 -13.21 -7.23 16.50
N TRP A 113 -13.79 -6.24 17.14
CA TRP A 113 -13.35 -4.87 16.90
C TRP A 113 -11.91 -4.51 17.23
N PRO A 114 -11.30 -5.02 18.32
CA PRO A 114 -9.87 -4.83 18.52
C PRO A 114 -9.07 -5.25 17.26
N ASP A 115 -9.51 -6.31 16.57
CA ASP A 115 -8.93 -6.77 15.30
C ASP A 115 -9.18 -5.79 14.16
N HIS A 116 -10.38 -5.22 14.06
CA HIS A 116 -10.72 -4.20 13.06
C HIS A 116 -9.94 -2.89 13.24
N LEU A 117 -9.65 -2.49 14.49
CA LEU A 117 -8.77 -1.36 14.80
C LEU A 117 -7.31 -1.70 14.46
N LEU A 118 -6.86 -2.90 14.82
CA LEU A 118 -5.52 -3.38 14.50
C LEU A 118 -5.33 -3.48 12.99
N TRP A 119 -6.35 -3.86 12.22
CA TRP A 119 -6.33 -3.81 10.76
C TRP A 119 -6.09 -2.39 10.23
N GLY A 120 -6.64 -1.36 10.89
CA GLY A 120 -6.34 0.05 10.56
C GLY A 120 -4.86 0.39 10.76
N VAL A 121 -4.26 -0.11 11.85
CA VAL A 121 -2.81 0.03 12.11
C VAL A 121 -1.97 -0.74 11.09
N ASP A 122 -2.33 -2.00 10.81
CA ASP A 122 -1.67 -2.84 9.81
C ASP A 122 -1.72 -2.20 8.41
N SER A 123 -2.83 -1.54 8.08
CA SER A 123 -3.01 -0.80 6.83
C SER A 123 -2.10 0.42 6.73
N ALA A 124 -1.94 1.18 7.82
CA ALA A 124 -0.99 2.29 7.88
C ALA A 124 0.44 1.81 7.62
N VAL A 125 0.85 0.70 8.26
CA VAL A 125 2.16 0.07 8.05
C VAL A 125 2.34 -0.37 6.60
N ALA A 126 1.33 -1.00 6.00
CA ALA A 126 1.36 -1.42 4.59
C ALA A 126 1.50 -0.22 3.64
N THR A 127 0.74 0.85 3.86
CA THR A 127 0.85 2.09 3.09
C THR A 127 2.25 2.70 3.16
N THR A 128 2.80 2.86 4.37
CA THR A 128 4.15 3.40 4.57
C THR A 128 5.20 2.52 3.92
N ARG A 129 5.08 1.18 4.01
CA ARG A 129 5.96 0.23 3.31
C ARG A 129 5.97 0.47 1.80
N LEU A 130 4.78 0.63 1.21
CA LEU A 130 4.64 0.89 -0.23
C LEU A 130 5.27 2.23 -0.62
N LEU A 131 5.04 3.30 0.15
CA LEU A 131 5.69 4.61 -0.06
C LEU A 131 7.21 4.51 -0.01
N MET A 132 7.76 3.83 1.00
CA MET A 132 9.20 3.60 1.15
C MET A 132 9.80 2.86 -0.05
N CYS A 133 8.98 2.07 -0.74
CA CYS A 133 9.37 1.34 -1.95
C CYS A 133 9.06 2.08 -3.26
N GLY A 134 8.63 3.35 -3.20
CA GLY A 134 8.22 4.17 -4.35
C GLY A 134 6.91 3.77 -5.01
N GLN A 135 6.13 2.90 -4.37
CA GLN A 135 4.87 2.38 -4.89
C GLN A 135 3.71 3.28 -4.49
N ILE A 136 3.76 4.53 -4.96
CA ILE A 136 2.81 5.60 -4.58
C ILE A 136 1.36 5.24 -4.92
N VAL A 137 1.12 4.54 -6.03
CA VAL A 137 -0.23 4.14 -6.47
C VAL A 137 -0.84 3.12 -5.50
N GLY A 138 -0.07 2.10 -5.11
CA GLY A 138 -0.49 1.14 -4.09
C GLY A 138 -0.74 1.79 -2.75
N ALA A 139 0.18 2.67 -2.32
CA ALA A 139 0.05 3.39 -1.06
C ALA A 139 -1.20 4.28 -1.04
N ALA A 140 -1.44 5.05 -2.11
CA ALA A 140 -2.63 5.89 -2.25
C ALA A 140 -3.92 5.05 -2.23
N THR A 141 -3.91 3.87 -2.86
CA THR A 141 -5.05 2.95 -2.86
C THR A 141 -5.37 2.45 -1.46
N VAL A 142 -4.37 1.99 -0.71
CA VAL A 142 -4.56 1.51 0.67
C VAL A 142 -5.00 2.65 1.59
N ALA A 143 -4.37 3.82 1.49
CA ALA A 143 -4.69 5.00 2.29
C ALA A 143 -6.11 5.51 2.03
N ARG A 144 -6.50 5.65 0.75
CA ARG A 144 -7.85 6.08 0.38
C ARG A 144 -8.90 5.10 0.89
N ASN A 145 -8.66 3.79 0.72
CA ASN A 145 -9.58 2.77 1.19
C ASN A 145 -9.83 2.85 2.71
N GLN A 146 -8.77 3.11 3.50
CA GLN A 146 -8.93 3.34 4.94
C GLN A 146 -9.59 4.70 5.25
N LEU A 147 -9.26 5.75 4.50
CA LEU A 147 -9.88 7.06 4.69
C LEU A 147 -11.40 7.01 4.45
N GLU A 148 -11.84 6.32 3.40
CA GLU A 148 -13.28 6.08 3.13
C GLU A 148 -13.92 5.32 4.29
N ARG A 149 -13.30 4.24 4.77
CA ARG A 149 -13.81 3.47 5.91
C ARG A 149 -13.99 4.34 7.15
N TRP A 150 -12.98 5.12 7.50
CA TRP A 150 -13.00 5.97 8.70
C TRP A 150 -13.91 7.19 8.55
N LEU A 151 -14.07 7.70 7.33
CA LEU A 151 -15.08 8.70 6.99
C LEU A 151 -16.48 8.15 7.27
N MET A 152 -16.83 6.97 6.75
CA MET A 152 -18.15 6.37 6.97
C MET A 152 -18.41 6.09 8.45
N HIS A 153 -17.39 5.62 9.17
CA HIS A 153 -17.46 5.43 10.62
C HIS A 153 -17.73 6.75 11.36
N ARG A 154 -17.01 7.83 11.01
CA ARG A 154 -17.22 9.15 11.61
C ARG A 154 -18.61 9.70 11.30
N ALA A 155 -19.06 9.58 10.05
CA ALA A 155 -20.39 10.01 9.63
C ALA A 155 -21.49 9.30 10.45
N HIS A 156 -21.34 7.99 10.67
CA HIS A 156 -22.25 7.23 11.52
C HIS A 156 -22.35 7.78 12.94
N ASN A 157 -21.21 7.98 13.59
CA ASN A 157 -21.17 8.46 14.97
C ASN A 157 -21.79 9.85 15.11
N ALA A 158 -21.65 10.68 14.08
CA ALA A 158 -22.28 11.98 14.01
C ALA A 158 -23.75 11.94 13.52
N SER A 159 -24.31 10.76 13.24
CA SER A 159 -25.65 10.58 12.64
C SER A 159 -25.83 11.36 11.33
N MET A 160 -24.81 11.34 10.48
CA MET A 160 -24.75 12.06 9.21
C MET A 160 -24.81 11.11 8.02
N SER A 161 -25.58 11.48 7.01
CA SER A 161 -25.58 10.88 5.67
C SER A 161 -25.23 11.94 4.63
N GLN A 162 -24.80 11.50 3.44
CA GLN A 162 -24.62 12.41 2.30
C GLN A 162 -25.99 12.93 1.87
N ASN A 163 -26.14 14.24 1.71
CA ASN A 163 -27.39 14.83 1.26
C ASN A 163 -27.57 14.63 -0.25
N GLU A 164 -28.81 14.61 -0.73
CA GLU A 164 -29.08 14.56 -2.17
C GLU A 164 -28.44 15.76 -2.89
N GLY A 165 -27.61 15.48 -3.90
CA GLY A 165 -26.87 16.49 -4.65
C GLY A 165 -25.61 17.05 -3.97
N GLU A 166 -25.29 16.63 -2.74
CA GLU A 166 -24.05 17.01 -2.08
C GLU A 166 -22.85 16.32 -2.75
N SER A 167 -21.79 17.07 -3.05
CA SER A 167 -20.58 16.47 -3.60
C SER A 167 -19.89 15.60 -2.55
N THR A 168 -19.11 14.61 -2.99
CA THR A 168 -18.35 13.76 -2.07
C THR A 168 -17.35 14.57 -1.24
N LEU A 169 -16.74 15.62 -1.81
CA LEU A 169 -15.82 16.49 -1.07
C LEU A 169 -16.54 17.32 -0.01
N ASP A 170 -17.73 17.81 -0.33
CA ASP A 170 -18.57 18.56 0.63
C ASP A 170 -19.01 17.67 1.78
N PHE A 171 -19.44 16.43 1.49
CA PHE A 171 -19.77 15.46 2.52
C PHE A 171 -18.58 15.17 3.45
N ILE A 172 -17.38 14.97 2.87
CA ILE A 172 -16.15 14.77 3.64
C ILE A 172 -15.88 15.98 4.55
N ALA A 173 -15.91 17.20 4.00
CA ALA A 173 -15.67 18.43 4.76
C ALA A 173 -16.64 18.55 5.95
N ARG A 174 -17.92 18.28 5.71
CA ARG A 174 -18.96 18.35 6.75
C ARG A 174 -18.75 17.30 7.84
N VAL A 175 -18.47 16.05 7.45
CA VAL A 175 -18.24 14.95 8.41
C VAL A 175 -16.99 15.20 9.25
N TRP A 176 -15.90 15.68 8.66
CA TRP A 176 -14.67 15.95 9.39
C TRP A 176 -14.71 17.22 10.24
N SER A 177 -15.60 18.16 9.93
CA SER A 177 -15.89 19.33 10.78
C SER A 177 -16.86 19.05 11.92
N SER A 178 -17.51 17.87 11.93
CA SER A 178 -18.35 17.49 13.07
C SER A 178 -17.48 17.21 14.29
N THR A 179 -17.99 17.47 15.50
CA THR A 179 -17.27 17.14 16.73
C THR A 179 -16.88 15.67 16.73
N GLU A 180 -15.63 15.36 17.10
CA GLU A 180 -15.18 13.98 17.29
C GLU A 180 -16.05 13.30 18.35
N THR A 181 -17.00 12.52 17.88
CA THR A 181 -17.93 11.74 18.71
C THR A 181 -17.57 10.27 18.57
N PHE A 182 -17.41 9.62 19.72
CA PHE A 182 -17.23 8.18 19.79
C PHE A 182 -18.23 7.61 20.79
N HIS A 183 -19.22 6.88 20.29
CA HIS A 183 -20.26 6.27 21.11
C HIS A 183 -19.86 4.87 21.58
N GLU A 184 -20.29 4.46 22.78
CA GLU A 184 -19.99 3.13 23.34
C GLU A 184 -20.72 1.98 22.62
N ASP A 185 -21.81 2.25 21.90
CA ASP A 185 -22.61 1.26 21.13
C ASP A 185 -22.09 1.06 19.68
N TRP A 186 -20.77 1.11 19.52
CA TRP A 186 -20.05 1.15 18.23
C TRP A 186 -19.99 -0.20 17.47
N SER A 187 -20.52 -1.29 18.04
CA SER A 187 -20.61 -2.61 17.37
C SER A 187 -21.69 -2.70 16.28
N THR A 188 -22.40 -1.62 15.99
CA THR A 188 -23.49 -1.60 15.03
C THR A 188 -22.93 -1.29 13.64
N PRO A 189 -23.06 -2.18 12.64
CA PRO A 189 -22.66 -1.86 11.28
C PRO A 189 -23.37 -0.61 10.78
N VAL A 190 -22.61 0.20 10.06
CA VAL A 190 -23.02 1.52 9.61
C VAL A 190 -23.85 1.40 8.33
N ASP A 191 -25.17 1.49 8.39
CA ASP A 191 -26.02 1.59 7.19
C ASP A 191 -26.02 3.04 6.68
N VAL A 192 -24.88 3.49 6.14
CA VAL A 192 -24.78 4.79 5.47
C VAL A 192 -24.66 4.53 3.98
N GLU A 193 -25.46 5.28 3.21
CA GLU A 193 -25.46 5.17 1.76
C GLU A 193 -24.04 5.34 1.19
N PRO A 194 -23.69 4.57 0.15
CA PRO A 194 -22.42 4.72 -0.54
C PRO A 194 -22.16 6.17 -0.94
N LEU A 195 -20.92 6.65 -0.78
CA LEU A 195 -20.50 7.87 -1.46
C LEU A 195 -20.89 7.76 -2.93
N SER A 196 -21.62 8.77 -3.41
CA SER A 196 -21.98 8.81 -4.82
C SER A 196 -20.69 8.83 -5.65
N GLU A 197 -20.60 7.99 -6.69
CA GLU A 197 -19.49 8.06 -7.67
C GLU A 197 -19.60 9.30 -8.58
N GLY A 198 -20.40 10.30 -8.18
CA GLY A 198 -20.49 11.59 -8.87
C GLY A 198 -19.13 12.26 -8.92
N GLY A 199 -18.81 12.88 -10.06
CA GLY A 199 -17.50 13.51 -10.31
C GLY A 199 -17.06 14.37 -9.14
N THR A 200 -15.85 14.13 -8.66
CA THR A 200 -15.17 15.03 -7.71
C THR A 200 -14.84 16.29 -8.49
N SER A 201 -15.65 17.35 -8.37
CA SER A 201 -15.34 18.64 -8.97
C SER A 201 -13.93 19.06 -8.55
N GLY A 202 -13.14 19.58 -9.49
CA GLY A 202 -11.76 19.99 -9.27
C GLY A 202 -11.58 21.17 -8.29
N GLU A 203 -12.63 21.68 -7.68
CA GLU A 203 -12.58 22.80 -6.73
C GLU A 203 -12.56 22.29 -5.28
N GLU A 204 -11.84 22.98 -4.41
CA GLU A 204 -11.98 22.81 -2.95
C GLU A 204 -13.46 23.00 -2.55
N PRO A 205 -13.96 22.29 -1.51
CA PRO A 205 -15.31 22.52 -1.00
C PRO A 205 -15.59 24.02 -0.84
N LYS A 206 -16.73 24.47 -1.35
CA LYS A 206 -17.06 25.91 -1.40
C LYS A 206 -17.38 26.51 -0.04
N PHE A 207 -17.58 25.67 0.98
CA PHE A 207 -17.90 26.11 2.32
C PHE A 207 -16.68 26.01 3.24
N ASP A 208 -16.64 26.93 4.20
CA ASP A 208 -15.65 26.96 5.26
C ASP A 208 -15.77 25.71 6.14
N HIS A 209 -14.68 24.96 6.26
CA HIS A 209 -14.65 23.67 6.94
C HIS A 209 -13.41 23.55 7.83
N GLU A 210 -13.50 22.74 8.88
CA GLU A 210 -12.41 22.62 9.84
C GLU A 210 -11.27 21.77 9.28
N HIS A 211 -10.05 22.31 9.39
CA HIS A 211 -8.83 21.56 9.19
C HIS A 211 -8.48 20.76 10.46
N VAL A 212 -7.94 19.56 10.27
CA VAL A 212 -7.44 18.76 11.39
C VAL A 212 -6.03 19.20 11.72
N GLN A 213 -5.88 19.84 12.88
CA GLN A 213 -4.59 20.21 13.44
C GLN A 213 -3.89 18.96 14.02
N THR A 214 -2.68 18.73 13.54
CA THR A 214 -1.77 17.70 14.06
C THR A 214 -0.86 18.29 15.14
N THR A 215 -0.14 17.41 15.84
CA THR A 215 0.64 17.78 17.03
C THR A 215 1.91 18.56 16.73
N ASP A 216 2.41 18.48 15.50
CA ASP A 216 3.52 19.30 15.01
C ASP A 216 3.03 20.60 14.33
N GLY A 217 1.75 20.94 14.48
CA GLY A 217 1.14 22.15 13.97
C GLY A 217 0.82 22.14 12.48
N ARG A 218 0.87 20.97 11.80
CA ARG A 218 0.36 20.87 10.43
C ARG A 218 -1.16 20.85 10.42
N GLU A 219 -1.73 21.49 9.43
CA GLU A 219 -3.15 21.41 9.12
C GLU A 219 -3.37 20.37 8.03
N ILE A 220 -4.31 19.46 8.25
CA ILE A 220 -4.75 18.52 7.23
C ILE A 220 -6.16 18.91 6.79
N CYS A 221 -6.37 19.09 5.49
CA CYS A 221 -7.69 19.28 4.87
C CYS A 221 -8.17 17.92 4.33
N PRO A 222 -9.08 17.19 5.03
CA PRO A 222 -9.50 15.86 4.62
C PRO A 222 -10.11 15.77 3.20
N PRO A 223 -10.92 16.75 2.74
CA PRO A 223 -11.41 16.77 1.35
C PRO A 223 -10.29 16.84 0.32
N LEU A 224 -9.32 17.74 0.52
CA LEU A 224 -8.18 17.89 -0.39
C LEU A 224 -7.33 16.62 -0.41
N THR A 225 -7.05 16.04 0.76
CA THR A 225 -6.36 14.76 0.89
C THR A 225 -7.07 13.66 0.08
N TYR A 226 -8.39 13.50 0.26
CA TYR A 226 -9.17 12.51 -0.49
C TYR A 226 -9.11 12.74 -2.00
N LYS A 227 -9.24 13.99 -2.44
CA LYS A 227 -9.15 14.38 -3.84
C LYS A 227 -7.80 14.00 -4.46
N ILE A 228 -6.69 14.38 -3.83
CA ILE A 228 -5.34 14.07 -4.33
C ILE A 228 -5.15 12.56 -4.46
N LEU A 229 -5.58 11.78 -3.47
CA LEU A 229 -5.52 10.32 -3.53
C LEU A 229 -6.34 9.74 -4.71
N SER A 230 -7.53 10.29 -4.95
CA SER A 230 -8.36 9.92 -6.09
C SER A 230 -7.66 10.22 -7.41
N GLU A 231 -7.14 11.45 -7.59
CA GLU A 231 -6.45 11.86 -8.81
C GLU A 231 -5.16 11.05 -9.07
N LEU A 232 -4.43 10.66 -8.02
CA LEU A 232 -3.27 9.77 -8.11
C LEU A 232 -3.68 8.37 -8.61
N MET A 233 -4.78 7.82 -8.11
CA MET A 233 -5.30 6.49 -8.50
C MET A 233 -5.85 6.44 -9.93
N HIS A 234 -6.27 7.59 -10.48
CA HIS A 234 -6.81 7.70 -11.85
C HIS A 234 -5.79 8.24 -12.87
N ALA A 235 -4.53 8.42 -12.49
CA ALA A 235 -3.47 9.03 -13.31
C ALA A 235 -3.88 10.39 -13.91
N ARG A 236 -4.62 11.18 -13.12
CA ARG A 236 -5.05 12.54 -13.47
C ARG A 236 -4.29 13.61 -12.68
N TRP A 237 -3.55 13.20 -11.64
CA TRP A 237 -2.57 14.03 -10.96
C TRP A 237 -1.33 14.31 -11.83
N ASP A 238 -0.37 15.08 -11.31
CA ASP A 238 0.87 15.43 -11.98
C ASP A 238 1.62 14.18 -12.53
N PRO A 239 1.80 14.09 -13.87
CA PRO A 239 2.57 13.06 -14.53
C PRO A 239 4.01 12.92 -14.02
N ASN A 240 4.64 13.99 -13.53
CA ASN A 240 5.99 13.96 -12.98
C ASN A 240 6.05 13.14 -11.69
N ALA A 241 5.03 13.23 -10.84
CA ALA A 241 4.95 12.45 -9.61
C ALA A 241 4.83 10.95 -9.91
N LEU A 242 3.96 10.59 -10.86
CA LEU A 242 3.76 9.21 -11.31
C LEU A 242 4.96 8.67 -12.09
N GLY A 243 5.58 9.52 -12.91
CA GLY A 243 6.75 9.21 -13.73
C GLY A 243 8.07 9.18 -12.95
N TRP A 244 8.11 9.73 -11.74
CA TRP A 244 9.33 9.71 -10.93
C TRP A 244 9.77 8.28 -10.59
N ASP A 245 8.84 7.41 -10.22
CA ASP A 245 9.13 6.00 -10.02
C ASP A 245 9.56 5.32 -11.34
N ALA A 246 9.03 5.76 -12.49
CA ALA A 246 9.53 5.26 -13.77
C ALA A 246 10.99 5.67 -14.01
N LEU A 247 11.38 6.94 -13.91
CA LEU A 247 12.72 7.37 -14.31
C LEU A 247 13.55 7.98 -13.18
N GLY A 248 12.99 8.97 -12.48
CA GLY A 248 13.69 9.76 -11.47
C GLY A 248 14.34 8.94 -10.36
N MET A 249 13.65 7.91 -9.85
CA MET A 249 14.18 7.03 -8.81
C MET A 249 15.48 6.34 -9.25
N LEU A 250 15.54 5.87 -10.49
CA LEU A 250 16.69 5.11 -11.01
C LEU A 250 17.90 6.02 -11.21
N GLU A 251 17.66 7.22 -11.71
CA GLU A 251 18.67 8.26 -11.93
C GLU A 251 19.15 8.89 -10.62
N GLY A 252 18.42 8.66 -9.52
CA GLY A 252 18.73 9.23 -8.21
C GLY A 252 18.40 10.72 -8.14
N HIS A 253 17.43 11.17 -8.93
CA HIS A 253 16.90 12.52 -8.84
C HIS A 253 16.16 12.71 -7.52
N ALA A 254 16.24 13.93 -6.98
CA ALA A 254 15.41 14.34 -5.87
C ALA A 254 13.92 14.17 -6.22
N TRP A 255 13.08 14.05 -5.21
CA TRP A 255 11.64 14.04 -5.41
C TRP A 255 11.21 15.38 -6.04
N PRO A 256 10.43 15.36 -7.13
CA PRO A 256 9.79 16.58 -7.60
C PRO A 256 8.77 17.06 -6.55
N ASP A 257 8.48 18.36 -6.53
CA ASP A 257 7.54 18.95 -5.56
C ASP A 257 6.17 18.27 -5.61
N SER A 258 5.69 17.90 -6.80
CA SER A 258 4.42 17.19 -6.94
C SER A 258 4.43 15.77 -6.37
N LEU A 259 5.59 15.10 -6.32
CA LEU A 259 5.73 13.85 -5.58
C LEU A 259 5.71 14.10 -4.07
N HIS A 260 6.33 15.18 -3.58
CA HIS A 260 6.22 15.56 -2.17
C HIS A 260 4.76 15.76 -1.77
N VAL A 261 3.97 16.49 -2.56
CA VAL A 261 2.52 16.68 -2.32
C VAL A 261 1.77 15.35 -2.33
N ALA A 262 2.09 14.46 -3.28
CA ALA A 262 1.46 13.14 -3.34
C ALA A 262 1.78 12.28 -2.11
N VAL A 263 3.04 12.24 -1.69
CA VAL A 263 3.46 11.51 -0.47
C VAL A 263 2.79 12.12 0.76
N GLU A 264 2.72 13.45 0.83
CA GLU A 264 2.07 14.19 1.90
C GLU A 264 0.59 13.84 2.04
N ALA A 265 -0.15 13.84 0.93
CA ALA A 265 -1.56 13.42 0.93
C ALA A 265 -1.73 11.97 1.42
N VAL A 266 -0.83 11.06 1.05
CA VAL A 266 -0.87 9.68 1.55
C VAL A 266 -0.59 9.63 3.05
N THR A 267 0.42 10.33 3.54
CA THR A 267 0.75 10.37 4.98
C THR A 267 -0.33 11.07 5.80
N ASP A 268 -0.98 12.09 5.24
CA ASP A 268 -2.11 12.78 5.86
C ASP A 268 -3.31 11.87 6.02
N ALA A 269 -3.65 11.11 4.98
CA ALA A 269 -4.72 10.13 5.06
C ALA A 269 -4.44 9.07 6.13
N ILE A 270 -3.20 8.57 6.23
CA ILE A 270 -2.81 7.64 7.30
C ILE A 270 -2.96 8.30 8.67
N THR A 271 -2.54 9.55 8.82
CA THR A 271 -2.60 10.30 10.08
C THR A 271 -4.05 10.48 10.53
N LEU A 272 -4.93 10.90 9.62
CA LEU A 272 -6.37 10.98 9.83
C LEU A 272 -6.96 9.63 10.27
N CYS A 273 -6.57 8.54 9.59
CA CYS A 273 -7.03 7.18 9.93
C CYS A 273 -6.56 6.74 11.32
N LEU A 274 -5.27 6.90 11.63
CA LEU A 274 -4.70 6.50 12.92
C LEU A 274 -5.26 7.32 14.08
N ARG A 275 -5.61 8.58 13.85
CA ARG A 275 -6.33 9.40 14.83
C ARG A 275 -7.71 8.80 15.15
N GLN A 276 -8.46 8.35 14.15
CA GLN A 276 -9.74 7.67 14.37
C GLN A 276 -9.56 6.32 15.08
N VAL A 277 -8.55 5.53 14.68
CA VAL A 277 -8.19 4.27 15.37
C VAL A 277 -7.87 4.54 16.84
N ARG A 278 -7.13 5.63 17.13
CA ARG A 278 -6.77 6.05 18.48
C ARG A 278 -7.98 6.43 19.31
N THR A 279 -8.90 7.20 18.76
CA THR A 279 -10.16 7.53 19.44
C THR A 279 -10.95 6.27 19.77
N GLY A 280 -11.00 5.30 18.84
CA GLY A 280 -11.65 4.01 19.11
C GLY A 280 -10.96 3.16 20.17
N ALA A 281 -9.63 3.08 20.13
CA ALA A 281 -8.84 2.38 21.16
C ALA A 281 -9.01 3.04 22.54
N ALA A 282 -9.07 4.37 22.60
CA ALA A 282 -9.28 5.11 23.84
C ALA A 282 -10.68 4.85 24.42
N ALA A 283 -11.72 4.82 23.60
CA ALA A 283 -13.06 4.46 24.04
C ALA A 283 -13.12 3.02 24.59
N MET A 284 -12.45 2.07 23.95
CA MET A 284 -12.36 0.70 24.46
C MET A 284 -11.58 0.60 25.77
N ALA A 285 -10.51 1.37 25.92
CA ALA A 285 -9.77 1.46 27.18
C ALA A 285 -10.65 2.02 28.30
N LEU A 286 -11.41 3.08 28.02
CA LEU A 286 -12.37 3.68 28.96
C LEU A 286 -13.44 2.67 29.40
N ALA A 287 -14.04 1.93 28.46
CA ALA A 287 -15.04 0.90 28.76
C ALA A 287 -14.48 -0.23 29.64
N ARG A 288 -13.18 -0.51 29.57
CA ARG A 288 -12.47 -1.48 30.43
C ARG A 288 -12.02 -0.89 31.78
N GLY A 289 -12.17 0.42 31.97
CA GLY A 289 -11.68 1.14 33.15
C GLY A 289 -10.17 1.39 33.15
N ASP A 290 -9.49 1.28 32.00
CA ASP A 290 -8.06 1.53 31.88
C ASP A 290 -7.78 3.02 31.60
N LEU A 291 -7.77 3.81 32.67
CA LEU A 291 -7.56 5.26 32.57
C LEU A 291 -6.15 5.65 32.11
N ASN A 292 -5.16 4.75 32.28
CA ASN A 292 -3.78 5.01 31.84
C ASN A 292 -3.69 4.94 30.32
N ASP A 293 -4.26 3.90 29.70
CA ASP A 293 -4.34 3.78 28.25
C ASP A 293 -5.16 4.94 27.66
N VAL A 294 -6.26 5.36 28.31
CA VAL A 294 -7.02 6.55 27.88
C VAL A 294 -6.16 7.80 27.89
N ALA A 295 -5.42 8.06 28.98
CA ALA A 295 -4.56 9.23 29.09
C ALA A 295 -3.43 9.21 28.04
N LEU A 296 -2.84 8.03 27.81
CA LEU A 296 -1.78 7.82 26.82
C LEU A 296 -2.29 8.05 25.40
N LEU A 297 -3.44 7.48 25.04
CA LEU A 297 -4.03 7.61 23.71
C LEU A 297 -4.65 8.99 23.46
N LYS A 298 -5.01 9.74 24.51
CA LYS A 298 -5.40 11.15 24.39
C LYS A 298 -4.19 12.09 24.35
N GLY A 299 -3.03 11.62 24.78
CA GLY A 299 -1.78 12.35 24.64
C GLY A 299 -1.50 12.61 23.16
N SER A 300 -1.36 13.88 22.80
CA SER A 300 -1.03 14.34 21.44
C SER A 300 0.23 13.64 20.91
N LEU A 301 0.05 12.59 20.11
CA LEU A 301 1.13 11.83 19.49
C LEU A 301 0.83 11.58 18.00
N ASP A 302 0.45 12.62 17.26
CA ASP A 302 0.28 12.50 15.80
C ASP A 302 1.65 12.52 15.09
N TRP A 303 2.68 13.10 15.74
CA TRP A 303 4.03 13.25 15.20
C TRP A 303 5.13 13.29 16.29
N TYR A 304 6.41 13.20 15.91
CA TYR A 304 7.56 13.41 16.80
C TYR A 304 7.62 14.84 17.36
N SER A 305 8.18 15.03 18.57
CA SER A 305 8.57 16.37 19.02
C SER A 305 9.77 16.85 18.20
N SER A 306 9.61 17.95 17.47
CA SER A 306 10.52 18.50 16.46
C SER A 306 11.86 19.06 16.98
N ALA A 307 12.33 18.64 18.15
CA ALA A 307 13.40 19.31 18.89
C ALA A 307 14.74 19.46 18.12
N ASP A 308 14.96 18.73 17.02
CA ASP A 308 16.25 18.71 16.31
C ASP A 308 16.22 19.01 14.78
N PHE A 309 15.06 19.29 14.15
CA PHE A 309 15.01 19.46 12.68
C PHE A 309 14.20 20.69 12.21
N ASP A 310 14.85 21.60 11.46
CA ASP A 310 14.20 22.74 10.79
C ASP A 310 13.41 22.26 9.56
N THR A 311 12.29 21.56 9.81
CA THR A 311 11.36 21.13 8.76
C THR A 311 10.58 22.29 8.14
N THR A 312 10.58 23.46 8.80
CA THR A 312 9.80 24.65 8.44
C THR A 312 10.17 25.18 7.06
N LYS A 313 11.47 25.24 6.73
CA LYS A 313 11.93 25.68 5.41
C LYS A 313 11.55 24.73 4.28
N HIS A 314 11.57 23.42 4.52
CA HIS A 314 11.16 22.44 3.53
C HIS A 314 9.65 22.53 3.27
N ARG A 315 8.85 22.63 4.33
CA ARG A 315 7.39 22.79 4.28
C ARG A 315 6.96 24.01 3.48
N LEU A 316 7.56 25.17 3.74
CA LEU A 316 7.28 26.41 3.01
C LEU A 316 7.53 26.30 1.49
N ARG A 317 8.46 25.45 1.06
CA ARG A 317 8.69 25.19 -0.37
C ARG A 317 7.58 24.33 -0.97
N VAL A 318 7.21 23.24 -0.29
CA VAL A 318 6.16 22.31 -0.76
C VAL A 318 4.81 23.01 -0.85
N THR A 319 4.40 23.77 0.18
CA THR A 319 3.14 24.52 0.16
C THR A 319 3.10 25.55 -0.97
N LYS A 320 4.22 26.24 -1.23
CA LYS A 320 4.31 27.20 -2.35
C LYS A 320 4.21 26.52 -3.72
N ALA A 321 4.81 25.34 -3.88
CA ALA A 321 4.68 24.57 -5.10
C ALA A 321 3.25 24.08 -5.31
N MET A 322 2.61 23.54 -4.27
CA MET A 322 1.21 23.08 -4.31
C MET A 322 0.24 24.20 -4.70
N LEU A 323 0.36 25.38 -4.08
CA LEU A 323 -0.48 26.53 -4.41
C LEU A 323 -0.28 27.01 -5.85
N ARG A 324 0.97 26.97 -6.34
CA ARG A 324 1.29 27.33 -7.72
C ARG A 324 0.67 26.35 -8.72
N ASP A 325 0.77 25.06 -8.45
CA ASP A 325 0.24 24.01 -9.33
C ASP A 325 -1.30 24.03 -9.37
N LEU A 326 -1.94 24.48 -8.28
CA LEU A 326 -3.38 24.71 -8.21
C LEU A 326 -3.83 26.05 -8.83
N GLY A 327 -2.92 26.84 -9.42
CA GLY A 327 -3.25 28.08 -10.11
C GLY A 327 -3.45 29.30 -9.20
N TYR A 328 -3.08 29.23 -7.92
CA TYR A 328 -3.13 30.38 -7.01
C TYR A 328 -1.94 31.33 -7.26
N GLN A 329 -2.21 32.63 -7.44
CA GLN A 329 -1.18 33.67 -7.54
C GLN A 329 -0.62 33.99 -6.14
N THR A 330 0.69 33.78 -5.94
CA THR A 330 1.35 33.86 -4.62
C THR A 330 1.91 35.25 -4.29
N ASP A 331 1.27 36.33 -4.72
CA ASP A 331 1.83 37.69 -4.57
C ASP A 331 2.03 38.08 -3.10
N ASP A 332 1.17 37.62 -2.19
CA ASP A 332 1.33 37.84 -0.74
C ASP A 332 2.42 36.97 -0.08
N ALA A 333 2.69 35.77 -0.62
CA ALA A 333 3.67 34.85 -0.05
C ALA A 333 5.13 35.24 -0.35
N ASN A 334 5.34 36.14 -1.33
CA ASN A 334 6.63 36.76 -1.62
C ASN A 334 6.92 37.92 -0.67
N ALA A 335 5.91 38.70 -0.29
CA ALA A 335 6.05 39.79 0.70
C ALA A 335 6.38 39.26 2.11
N GLN A 336 5.85 38.09 2.50
CA GLN A 336 6.18 37.46 3.78
C GLN A 336 7.61 36.89 3.80
N LYS A 337 8.11 36.38 2.65
CA LYS A 337 9.47 35.87 2.49
C LYS A 337 10.54 36.95 2.73
N GLU A 338 10.34 38.15 2.20
CA GLU A 338 11.29 39.26 2.41
C GLU A 338 11.39 39.67 3.90
N ARG A 339 10.30 39.51 4.66
CA ARG A 339 10.28 39.78 6.10
C ARG A 339 10.98 38.70 6.93
N ASP A 340 10.75 37.43 6.59
CA ASP A 340 11.33 36.29 7.31
C ASP A 340 12.83 36.09 6.99
N GLU A 341 13.27 36.40 5.76
CA GLU A 341 14.68 36.37 5.38
C GLU A 341 15.48 37.52 6.05
N GLN A 342 14.88 38.70 6.23
CA GLN A 342 15.49 39.81 6.99
C GLN A 342 15.59 39.52 8.50
N ALA A 343 14.71 38.69 9.06
CA ALA A 343 14.78 38.31 10.47
C ALA A 343 15.90 37.29 10.77
N PHE A 344 16.30 36.48 9.78
CA PHE A 344 17.23 35.36 9.96
C PHE A 344 18.72 35.71 9.79
N GLU A 345 19.06 36.82 9.13
CA GLU A 345 20.46 37.25 8.92
C GLU A 345 21.16 37.79 10.19
N THR A 346 20.55 37.67 11.38
CA THR A 346 21.11 38.20 12.64
C THR A 346 21.70 37.15 13.60
N VAL A 347 21.86 35.89 13.19
CA VAL A 347 22.45 34.84 14.03
C VAL A 347 23.94 34.63 13.70
N ASP A 348 24.82 34.97 14.67
CA ASP A 348 26.28 34.96 14.58
C ASP A 348 26.89 33.53 14.54
N ASP A 349 27.64 33.24 13.48
CA ASP A 349 28.04 31.90 13.03
C ASP A 349 29.50 31.55 13.42
N ARG A 350 29.88 31.75 14.70
CA ARG A 350 31.27 31.61 15.17
C ARG A 350 31.47 30.59 16.31
N ASN A 351 31.34 29.30 16.01
CA ASN A 351 32.20 28.19 16.50
C ASN A 351 31.49 26.83 16.44
N PRO A 352 31.93 25.87 15.60
CA PRO A 352 31.63 24.46 15.82
C PRO A 352 32.72 23.81 16.70
N PRO A 353 32.38 23.13 17.81
CA PRO A 353 33.38 22.46 18.65
C PRO A 353 33.84 21.14 18.02
N ALA A 354 35.15 21.02 17.84
CA ALA A 354 35.85 19.81 17.42
C ALA A 354 35.95 18.80 18.57
N LEU A 355 34.91 18.00 18.81
CA LEU A 355 34.96 16.84 19.70
C LEU A 355 34.08 15.70 19.17
N LEU A 356 34.63 14.89 18.26
CA LEU A 356 33.98 13.67 17.80
C LEU A 356 35.02 12.61 17.39
N GLU A 357 35.87 12.16 18.32
CA GLU A 357 36.65 10.95 18.10
C GLU A 357 36.59 9.99 19.30
N LYS A 358 36.07 8.79 18.99
CA LYS A 358 35.90 7.55 19.79
C LYS A 358 34.45 7.26 20.21
N ARG A 359 33.60 6.99 19.23
CA ARG A 359 32.37 6.23 19.44
C ARG A 359 32.64 4.74 19.29
N THR A 360 32.18 3.96 20.27
CA THR A 360 32.27 2.50 20.28
C THR A 360 31.34 1.89 19.23
N VAL A 361 31.75 0.78 18.62
CA VAL A 361 31.02 0.02 17.57
C VAL A 361 29.55 -0.30 17.94
N SER A 362 29.22 -0.36 19.24
CA SER A 362 27.85 -0.58 19.72
C SER A 362 26.90 0.62 19.47
N GLU A 363 27.38 1.88 19.51
CA GLU A 363 26.54 3.05 19.26
C GLU A 363 26.20 3.20 17.77
N GLU A 364 27.15 2.86 16.90
CA GLU A 364 26.97 2.91 15.45
C GLU A 364 26.00 1.81 14.96
N SER A 365 25.96 0.66 15.65
CA SER A 365 24.93 -0.37 15.43
C SER A 365 23.53 0.11 15.82
N THR A 366 23.38 0.83 16.94
CA THR A 366 22.06 1.33 17.38
C THR A 366 21.56 2.52 16.56
N ARG A 367 22.45 3.35 16.01
CA ARG A 367 22.04 4.43 15.09
C ARG A 367 21.47 3.92 13.75
N LYS A 368 21.79 2.68 13.37
CA LYS A 368 21.26 2.05 12.15
C LYS A 368 19.78 1.65 12.22
N LEU A 369 19.17 1.61 13.41
CA LEU A 369 17.78 1.19 13.63
C LEU A 369 16.74 2.31 13.44
N ALA A 370 17.12 3.47 12.89
CA ALA A 370 16.16 4.56 12.65
C ALA A 370 15.23 4.31 11.45
N TYR A 371 15.47 3.24 10.68
CA TYR A 371 14.73 2.91 9.47
C TYR A 371 14.56 1.40 9.31
N PRO A 372 13.36 0.90 8.91
CA PRO A 372 13.16 -0.51 8.64
C PRO A 372 14.17 -1.07 7.62
N PRO A 373 14.83 -2.21 7.89
CA PRO A 373 15.76 -2.79 6.93
C PRO A 373 15.04 -3.21 5.65
N LEU A 374 15.73 -3.16 4.49
CA LEU A 374 15.10 -3.54 3.21
C LEU A 374 14.46 -4.93 3.26
N SER A 375 15.04 -5.86 4.02
CA SER A 375 14.51 -7.21 4.15
C SER A 375 13.07 -7.26 4.66
N VAL A 376 12.63 -6.28 5.48
CA VAL A 376 11.23 -6.21 5.96
C VAL A 376 10.32 -5.39 5.05
N LEU A 377 10.89 -4.63 4.11
CA LEU A 377 10.16 -3.86 3.09
C LEU A 377 9.88 -4.68 1.83
N ALA A 378 10.78 -5.61 1.54
CA ALA A 378 10.77 -6.47 0.36
C ALA A 378 9.44 -7.25 0.22
N PRO A 379 9.07 -7.62 -1.02
CA PRO A 379 7.90 -8.46 -1.27
C PRO A 379 8.08 -9.85 -0.66
N LEU A 380 6.98 -10.47 -0.27
CA LEU A 380 6.96 -11.77 0.40
C LEU A 380 7.14 -12.92 -0.62
N VAL A 381 8.35 -13.01 -1.16
CA VAL A 381 8.78 -14.10 -2.06
C VAL A 381 9.97 -14.86 -1.45
N PRO A 382 10.15 -16.16 -1.75
CA PRO A 382 11.16 -17.01 -1.09
C PRO A 382 12.59 -16.46 -1.10
N MET A 383 12.97 -15.76 -2.18
CA MET A 383 14.33 -15.22 -2.34
C MET A 383 14.52 -13.80 -1.82
N GLU A 384 13.47 -13.15 -1.30
CA GLU A 384 13.51 -11.77 -0.82
C GLU A 384 12.91 -11.65 0.59
N GLY A 385 11.67 -11.17 0.73
CA GLY A 385 11.01 -10.95 2.02
C GLY A 385 10.71 -12.22 2.82
N LEU A 386 10.77 -13.40 2.18
CA LEU A 386 10.69 -14.70 2.85
C LEU A 386 12.03 -15.44 2.89
N SER A 387 13.13 -14.77 2.53
CA SER A 387 14.46 -15.36 2.72
C SER A 387 14.74 -15.59 4.20
N ALA A 388 15.57 -16.58 4.54
CA ALA A 388 15.95 -16.86 5.93
C ALA A 388 16.55 -15.63 6.64
N GLU A 389 17.27 -14.77 5.92
CA GLU A 389 17.79 -13.51 6.46
C GLU A 389 16.66 -12.51 6.77
N ALA A 390 15.66 -12.39 5.89
CA ALA A 390 14.52 -11.51 6.10
C ALA A 390 13.64 -11.95 7.27
N ILE A 391 13.36 -13.26 7.37
CA ILE A 391 12.62 -13.86 8.49
C ILE A 391 13.35 -13.58 9.80
N ALA A 392 14.64 -13.93 9.89
CA ALA A 392 15.42 -13.69 11.11
C ALA A 392 15.49 -12.21 11.51
N SER A 393 15.57 -11.31 10.52
CA SER A 393 15.55 -9.86 10.72
C SER A 393 14.21 -9.38 11.28
N ALA A 394 13.09 -9.84 10.71
CA ALA A 394 11.75 -9.50 11.19
C ALA A 394 11.46 -10.07 12.58
N ASP A 395 11.84 -11.32 12.84
CA ASP A 395 11.66 -11.98 14.14
C ASP A 395 12.48 -11.31 15.23
N THR A 396 13.71 -10.89 14.92
CA THR A 396 14.52 -10.10 15.87
C THR A 396 13.80 -8.81 16.25
N LEU A 397 13.21 -8.10 15.28
CA LEU A 397 12.45 -6.88 15.59
C LEU A 397 11.17 -7.20 16.38
N ALA A 398 10.47 -8.29 16.05
CA ALA A 398 9.28 -8.72 16.78
C ALA A 398 9.59 -9.07 18.25
N ASP A 399 10.68 -9.81 18.50
CA ASP A 399 11.14 -10.15 19.85
C ASP A 399 11.50 -8.90 20.67
N LEU A 400 12.18 -7.94 20.05
CA LEU A 400 12.51 -6.66 20.68
C LEU A 400 11.25 -5.87 21.03
N TYR A 401 10.25 -5.88 20.14
CA TYR A 401 8.96 -5.22 20.36
C TYR A 401 8.23 -5.84 21.55
N GLU A 402 8.05 -7.17 21.54
CA GLU A 402 7.37 -7.89 22.62
C GLU A 402 8.08 -7.73 23.97
N ALA A 403 9.41 -7.77 23.98
CA ALA A 403 10.18 -7.54 25.19
C ALA A 403 9.93 -6.13 25.75
N THR A 404 9.90 -5.12 24.87
CA THR A 404 9.68 -3.72 25.23
C THR A 404 8.26 -3.51 25.77
N VAL A 405 7.24 -4.07 25.12
CA VAL A 405 5.84 -4.02 25.58
C VAL A 405 5.66 -4.68 26.95
N ARG A 406 6.43 -5.72 27.25
CA ARG A 406 6.47 -6.38 28.58
C ARG A 406 7.30 -5.61 29.63
N GLY A 407 7.68 -4.37 29.34
CA GLY A 407 8.45 -3.50 30.26
C GLY A 407 9.93 -3.87 30.38
N ARG A 408 10.47 -4.72 29.50
CA ARG A 408 11.90 -5.06 29.49
C ARG A 408 12.68 -4.00 28.72
N LYS A 409 13.96 -3.85 29.04
CA LYS A 409 14.91 -2.97 28.34
C LYS A 409 15.92 -3.83 27.57
N PRO A 410 15.57 -4.37 26.40
CA PRO A 410 16.42 -5.34 25.69
C PRO A 410 17.80 -4.76 25.32
N ALA A 411 17.90 -3.45 25.07
CA ALA A 411 19.16 -2.76 24.83
C ALA A 411 19.86 -2.23 26.11
N GLY A 412 19.37 -2.59 27.30
CA GLY A 412 19.81 -2.00 28.58
C GLY A 412 19.37 -0.54 28.80
N ARG A 413 18.66 0.04 27.83
CA ARG A 413 18.11 1.40 27.83
C ARG A 413 16.70 1.44 27.25
N MET A 414 16.04 2.59 27.37
CA MET A 414 14.82 2.88 26.60
C MET A 414 15.19 3.12 25.13
N TRP A 415 14.28 2.76 24.23
CA TRP A 415 14.40 3.08 22.81
C TRP A 415 14.08 4.56 22.56
N ARG A 416 14.73 5.15 21.56
CA ARG A 416 14.29 6.44 21.00
C ARG A 416 13.02 6.20 20.19
N ASP A 417 12.18 7.22 20.03
CA ASP A 417 10.87 7.06 19.37
C ASP A 417 10.99 6.45 17.96
N ASN A 418 11.98 6.89 17.17
CA ASN A 418 12.23 6.36 15.83
C ASN A 418 12.74 4.91 15.82
N GLU A 419 13.55 4.52 16.81
CA GLU A 419 13.99 3.14 16.99
C GLU A 419 12.80 2.26 17.40
N TYR A 420 11.99 2.74 18.34
CA TYR A 420 10.84 1.99 18.82
C TYR A 420 9.78 1.82 17.73
N LEU A 421 9.58 2.86 16.91
CA LEU A 421 8.74 2.78 15.73
C LEU A 421 9.26 1.75 14.72
N THR A 422 10.56 1.74 14.44
CA THR A 422 11.15 0.75 13.52
C THR A 422 10.96 -0.68 14.03
N ILE A 423 11.09 -0.87 15.35
CA ILE A 423 10.85 -2.15 16.02
C ILE A 423 9.37 -2.55 15.91
N ALA A 424 8.44 -1.62 16.15
CA ALA A 424 7.00 -1.85 15.99
C ALA A 424 6.64 -2.19 14.53
N PHE A 425 7.17 -1.45 13.56
CA PHE A 425 7.02 -1.73 12.13
C PHE A 425 7.49 -3.15 11.80
N GLY A 426 8.66 -3.55 12.31
CA GLY A 426 9.20 -4.91 12.16
C GLY A 426 8.28 -6.00 12.72
N TRP A 427 7.65 -5.76 13.87
CA TRP A 427 6.66 -6.68 14.45
C TRP A 427 5.44 -6.87 13.54
N HIS A 428 4.88 -5.78 13.00
CA HIS A 428 3.78 -5.86 12.04
C HIS A 428 4.18 -6.62 10.77
N ARG A 429 5.43 -6.45 10.30
CA ARG A 429 5.95 -7.20 9.16
C ARG A 429 6.20 -8.68 9.44
N SER A 430 6.67 -9.05 10.63
CA SER A 430 6.82 -10.46 11.04
C SER A 430 5.46 -11.19 11.01
N ARG A 431 4.36 -10.50 11.35
CA ARG A 431 3.00 -11.05 11.19
C ARG A 431 2.66 -11.33 9.73
N SER A 432 2.94 -10.40 8.80
CA SER A 432 2.72 -10.63 7.37
C SER A 432 3.55 -11.80 6.83
N ILE A 433 4.81 -11.91 7.26
CA ILE A 433 5.71 -13.01 6.89
C ILE A 433 5.15 -14.34 7.39
N SER A 434 4.72 -14.41 8.66
CA SER A 434 4.15 -15.61 9.26
C SER A 434 2.91 -16.07 8.49
N THR A 435 1.98 -15.16 8.20
CA THR A 435 0.79 -15.45 7.39
C THR A 435 1.15 -16.00 6.01
N ALA A 436 2.13 -15.39 5.33
CA ALA A 436 2.53 -15.84 3.99
C ALA A 436 3.15 -17.25 4.02
N LEU A 437 3.94 -17.57 5.06
CA LEU A 437 4.48 -18.92 5.25
C LEU A 437 3.37 -19.95 5.52
N ASP A 438 2.39 -19.60 6.36
CA ASP A 438 1.23 -20.45 6.64
C ASP A 438 0.39 -20.69 5.37
N ALA A 439 0.18 -19.64 4.56
CA ALA A 439 -0.53 -19.73 3.29
C ALA A 439 0.22 -20.63 2.29
N MET A 440 1.55 -20.49 2.19
CA MET A 440 2.38 -21.36 1.33
C MET A 440 2.32 -22.83 1.77
N GLU A 441 2.33 -23.10 3.08
CA GLU A 441 2.22 -24.47 3.59
C GLU A 441 0.81 -25.04 3.36
N TYR A 442 -0.23 -24.22 3.52
CA TYR A 442 -1.59 -24.61 3.16
C TYR A 442 -1.72 -24.93 1.66
N GLU A 443 -1.22 -24.07 0.77
CA GLU A 443 -1.22 -24.32 -0.67
C GLU A 443 -0.44 -25.59 -1.03
N ARG A 444 0.71 -25.83 -0.38
CA ARG A 444 1.47 -27.08 -0.53
C ARG A 444 0.65 -28.29 -0.12
N SER A 445 -0.14 -28.20 0.95
CA SER A 445 -1.00 -29.29 1.41
C SER A 445 -2.16 -29.59 0.47
N VAL A 446 -2.70 -28.56 -0.20
CA VAL A 446 -3.84 -28.69 -1.14
C VAL A 446 -3.38 -29.14 -2.52
N ILE A 447 -2.30 -28.55 -3.05
CA ILE A 447 -1.80 -28.80 -4.41
C ILE A 447 -0.89 -30.04 -4.46
N GLY A 448 -0.28 -30.43 -3.34
CA GLY A 448 0.58 -31.60 -3.24
C GLY A 448 1.88 -31.46 -4.06
N GLU A 449 2.25 -32.50 -4.80
CA GLU A 449 3.50 -32.53 -5.60
C GLU A 449 3.53 -31.47 -6.72
N GLY A 450 2.38 -30.90 -7.09
CA GLY A 450 2.30 -29.81 -8.07
C GLY A 450 2.73 -28.44 -7.51
N PHE A 451 2.83 -28.30 -6.18
CA PHE A 451 3.28 -27.07 -5.56
C PHE A 451 4.78 -26.89 -5.80
N SER A 452 5.17 -25.76 -6.37
CA SER A 452 6.56 -25.44 -6.65
C SER A 452 6.83 -23.98 -6.32
N GLU A 453 7.74 -23.76 -5.38
CA GLU A 453 8.23 -22.42 -5.04
C GLU A 453 8.86 -21.73 -6.27
N LEU A 454 9.35 -22.51 -7.24
CA LEU A 454 9.91 -21.99 -8.49
C LEU A 454 8.84 -21.39 -9.40
N ASN A 455 7.57 -21.79 -9.26
CA ASN A 455 6.47 -21.22 -10.05
C ASN A 455 6.27 -19.73 -9.69
N PHE A 456 6.52 -19.34 -8.43
CA PHE A 456 6.57 -17.92 -8.06
C PHE A 456 7.67 -17.19 -8.81
N GLY A 457 8.84 -17.81 -8.97
CA GLY A 457 9.96 -17.23 -9.73
C GLY A 457 9.59 -16.87 -11.18
N GLY A 458 8.82 -17.72 -11.85
CA GLY A 458 8.31 -17.47 -13.20
C GLY A 458 7.38 -16.24 -13.25
N ARG A 459 6.40 -16.19 -12.34
CA ARG A 459 5.46 -15.05 -12.28
C ARG A 459 6.15 -13.75 -11.83
N ILE A 460 7.12 -13.82 -10.91
CA ILE A 460 7.94 -12.67 -10.50
C ILE A 460 8.65 -12.07 -11.72
N ALA A 461 9.27 -12.91 -12.54
CA ALA A 461 9.90 -12.44 -13.77
C ALA A 461 8.88 -11.76 -14.70
N GLN A 462 7.70 -12.36 -14.88
CA GLN A 462 6.61 -11.77 -15.67
C GLN A 462 6.24 -10.35 -15.18
N TRP A 463 5.99 -10.17 -13.89
CA TRP A 463 5.59 -8.86 -13.34
C TRP A 463 6.72 -7.84 -13.33
N ILE A 464 7.97 -8.27 -13.10
CA ILE A 464 9.14 -7.39 -13.20
C ILE A 464 9.28 -6.89 -14.64
N LEU A 465 9.28 -7.79 -15.62
CA LEU A 465 9.46 -7.44 -17.03
C LEU A 465 8.31 -6.54 -17.50
N LEU A 466 7.07 -6.88 -17.17
CA LEU A 466 5.90 -6.08 -17.55
C LEU A 466 5.92 -4.70 -16.87
N GLY A 467 6.17 -4.65 -15.56
CA GLY A 467 6.20 -3.40 -14.80
C GLY A 467 7.28 -2.45 -15.31
N GLU A 468 8.51 -2.95 -15.54
CA GLU A 468 9.60 -2.11 -16.04
C GLU A 468 9.41 -1.70 -17.50
N ALA A 469 8.91 -2.58 -18.37
CA ALA A 469 8.59 -2.22 -19.76
C ALA A 469 7.50 -1.15 -19.83
N THR A 470 6.48 -1.27 -18.99
CA THR A 470 5.38 -0.29 -18.90
C THR A 470 5.88 1.06 -18.38
N SER A 471 6.78 1.07 -17.38
CA SER A 471 7.44 2.29 -16.93
C SER A 471 8.31 2.94 -18.01
N LEU A 472 8.95 2.17 -18.91
CA LEU A 472 9.67 2.75 -20.04
C LEU A 472 8.72 3.41 -21.05
N VAL A 473 7.57 2.81 -21.34
CA VAL A 473 6.53 3.46 -22.16
C VAL A 473 6.09 4.77 -21.49
N GLY A 474 5.80 4.75 -20.18
CA GLY A 474 5.46 5.97 -19.44
C GLY A 474 6.50 7.07 -19.57
N ALA A 475 7.79 6.72 -19.47
CA ALA A 475 8.89 7.67 -19.57
C ALA A 475 9.17 8.19 -21.00
N TRP A 476 8.76 7.46 -22.03
CA TRP A 476 9.08 7.78 -23.44
C TRP A 476 7.89 8.28 -24.24
N HIS A 477 6.67 8.15 -23.72
CA HIS A 477 5.47 8.57 -24.43
C HIS A 477 5.36 10.10 -24.48
N GLU A 478 5.14 10.67 -25.68
CA GLU A 478 5.06 12.12 -25.88
C GLU A 478 3.74 12.73 -25.41
N ASN A 479 2.62 12.02 -25.62
CA ASN A 479 1.31 12.43 -25.09
C ASN A 479 1.30 12.28 -23.56
N VAL A 480 1.06 13.39 -22.87
CA VAL A 480 1.09 13.47 -21.40
C VAL A 480 0.06 12.56 -20.72
N PRO A 481 -1.24 12.56 -21.10
CA PRO A 481 -2.21 11.60 -20.57
C PRO A 481 -1.80 10.13 -20.71
N SER A 482 -1.29 9.73 -21.88
CA SER A 482 -0.79 8.37 -22.10
C SER A 482 0.46 8.07 -21.26
N SER A 483 1.39 9.01 -21.15
CA SER A 483 2.56 8.90 -20.29
C SER A 483 2.18 8.68 -18.82
N ALA A 484 1.21 9.45 -18.31
CA ALA A 484 0.69 9.32 -16.96
C ALA A 484 0.00 7.96 -16.73
N ALA A 485 -0.87 7.54 -17.67
CA ALA A 485 -1.54 6.25 -17.61
C ALA A 485 -0.53 5.08 -17.59
N ALA A 486 0.45 5.08 -18.49
CA ALA A 486 1.50 4.06 -18.52
C ALA A 486 2.41 4.09 -17.27
N SER A 487 2.73 5.27 -16.75
CA SER A 487 3.49 5.41 -15.50
C SER A 487 2.73 4.80 -14.31
N LEU A 488 1.43 5.09 -14.20
CA LEU A 488 0.56 4.46 -13.20
C LEU A 488 0.52 2.94 -13.36
N LEU A 489 0.38 2.43 -14.59
CA LEU A 489 0.40 0.98 -14.83
C LEU A 489 1.69 0.33 -14.31
N GLY A 490 2.85 0.93 -14.56
CA GLY A 490 4.13 0.39 -14.12
C GLY A 490 4.29 0.35 -12.60
N SER A 491 3.80 1.38 -11.89
CA SER A 491 3.79 1.41 -10.42
C SER A 491 2.71 0.50 -9.82
N GLY A 492 1.54 0.47 -10.44
CA GLY A 492 0.37 -0.31 -10.01
C GLY A 492 0.54 -1.81 -10.21
N VAL A 493 1.18 -2.29 -11.29
CA VAL A 493 1.49 -3.73 -11.47
C VAL A 493 2.33 -4.25 -10.31
N ARG A 494 3.38 -3.50 -9.93
CA ARG A 494 4.22 -3.83 -8.76
C ARG A 494 3.40 -3.83 -7.47
N SER A 495 2.59 -2.79 -7.27
CA SER A 495 1.75 -2.63 -6.07
C SER A 495 0.72 -3.75 -5.91
N ALA A 496 -0.03 -4.05 -6.96
CA ALA A 496 -1.07 -5.09 -6.97
C ALA A 496 -0.47 -6.45 -6.65
N TYR A 497 0.68 -6.77 -7.26
CA TYR A 497 1.36 -8.02 -7.00
C TYR A 497 1.87 -8.12 -5.56
N TRP A 498 2.48 -7.05 -5.04
CA TRP A 498 3.02 -7.05 -3.68
C TRP A 498 1.93 -7.18 -2.61
N LEU A 499 0.77 -6.57 -2.83
CA LEU A 499 -0.39 -6.73 -1.96
C LEU A 499 -0.98 -8.14 -2.08
N TRP A 500 -1.03 -8.71 -3.29
CA TRP A 500 -1.51 -10.08 -3.49
C TRP A 500 -0.67 -11.13 -2.77
N LEU A 501 0.66 -10.99 -2.76
CA LEU A 501 1.56 -11.83 -1.97
C LEU A 501 1.33 -11.75 -0.46
N GLU A 502 0.72 -10.66 0.00
CA GLU A 502 0.37 -10.43 1.40
C GLU A 502 -1.06 -10.88 1.70
N ASP A 503 -1.69 -11.62 0.78
CA ASP A 503 -3.08 -12.05 0.83
C ASP A 503 -4.07 -10.87 0.91
N ASP A 504 -3.65 -9.68 0.50
CA ASP A 504 -4.42 -8.45 0.67
C ASP A 504 -5.39 -8.20 -0.50
N ASP A 505 -6.68 -8.20 -0.18
CA ASP A 505 -7.76 -7.98 -1.14
C ASP A 505 -7.70 -6.62 -1.84
N ARG A 506 -7.02 -5.63 -1.25
CA ARG A 506 -6.82 -4.31 -1.87
C ARG A 506 -5.93 -4.37 -3.11
N ALA A 507 -5.26 -5.49 -3.37
CA ALA A 507 -4.66 -5.77 -4.67
C ALA A 507 -5.68 -5.64 -5.81
N MET A 508 -6.94 -6.06 -5.59
CA MET A 508 -8.02 -5.95 -6.58
C MET A 508 -8.47 -4.49 -6.81
N SER A 509 -8.36 -3.65 -5.78
CA SER A 509 -8.60 -2.20 -5.89
C SER A 509 -7.58 -1.55 -6.81
N VAL A 510 -6.29 -1.89 -6.65
CA VAL A 510 -5.24 -1.45 -7.58
C VAL A 510 -5.51 -1.99 -8.99
N LEU A 511 -5.95 -3.24 -9.09
CA LEU A 511 -6.26 -3.88 -10.37
C LEU A 511 -7.39 -3.18 -11.14
N ARG A 512 -8.38 -2.59 -10.45
CA ARG A 512 -9.42 -1.75 -11.06
C ARG A 512 -8.79 -0.54 -11.77
N CYS A 513 -7.89 0.17 -11.09
CA CYS A 513 -7.16 1.31 -11.66
C CYS A 513 -6.31 0.87 -12.87
N LEU A 514 -5.64 -0.29 -12.76
CA LEU A 514 -4.87 -0.84 -13.88
C LEU A 514 -5.74 -1.13 -15.11
N LEU A 515 -6.91 -1.75 -14.91
CA LEU A 515 -7.84 -2.04 -16.00
C LEU A 515 -8.34 -0.75 -16.67
N GLU A 516 -8.68 0.26 -15.89
CA GLU A 516 -9.06 1.59 -16.38
C GLU A 516 -7.94 2.24 -17.20
N GLN A 517 -6.72 2.33 -16.66
CA GLN A 517 -5.61 3.00 -17.35
C GLN A 517 -5.18 2.24 -18.62
N THR A 518 -5.32 0.92 -18.64
CA THR A 518 -5.10 0.13 -19.87
C THR A 518 -6.13 0.47 -20.94
N ALA A 519 -7.42 0.56 -20.55
CA ALA A 519 -8.48 0.98 -21.46
C ALA A 519 -8.25 2.42 -21.97
N ARG A 520 -7.86 3.33 -21.08
CA ARG A 520 -7.51 4.72 -21.41
C ARG A 520 -6.39 4.81 -22.46
N LEU A 521 -5.27 4.10 -22.24
CA LEU A 521 -4.17 4.02 -23.22
C LEU A 521 -4.64 3.52 -24.59
N ARG A 522 -5.47 2.47 -24.58
CA ARG A 522 -6.03 1.91 -25.81
C ARG A 522 -6.93 2.90 -26.55
N VAL A 523 -7.75 3.68 -25.83
CA VAL A 523 -8.60 4.71 -26.46
C VAL A 523 -7.73 5.83 -27.03
N TRP A 524 -6.69 6.27 -26.33
CA TRP A 524 -5.74 7.27 -26.88
C TRP A 524 -5.08 6.80 -28.18
N ARG A 525 -4.69 5.53 -28.26
CA ARG A 525 -4.08 4.96 -29.48
C ARG A 525 -5.07 4.79 -30.63
N LEU A 526 -6.28 4.29 -30.35
CA LEU A 526 -7.24 3.95 -31.40
C LEU A 526 -8.16 5.12 -31.79
N LYS A 527 -8.44 6.03 -30.86
CA LYS A 527 -9.49 7.06 -30.94
C LYS A 527 -9.08 8.35 -30.17
N PRO A 528 -7.98 9.02 -30.52
CA PRO A 528 -7.42 10.14 -29.74
C PRO A 528 -8.41 11.30 -29.52
N GLU A 529 -9.22 11.67 -30.53
CA GLU A 529 -10.25 12.71 -30.37
C GLU A 529 -11.32 12.34 -29.34
N LYS A 530 -11.65 11.05 -29.25
CA LYS A 530 -12.61 10.57 -28.25
C LYS A 530 -11.98 10.54 -26.86
N ALA A 531 -10.72 10.13 -26.77
CA ALA A 531 -9.95 10.20 -25.54
C ALA A 531 -9.92 11.62 -24.98
N ALA A 532 -9.59 12.62 -25.81
CA ALA A 532 -9.56 14.03 -25.40
C ALA A 532 -10.91 14.49 -24.80
N ARG A 533 -12.04 14.14 -25.43
CA ARG A 533 -13.37 14.45 -24.87
C ARG A 533 -13.66 13.75 -23.54
N LEU A 534 -13.12 12.54 -23.33
CA LEU A 534 -13.26 11.83 -22.07
C LEU A 534 -12.41 12.47 -20.97
N GLU A 535 -11.20 12.95 -21.28
CA GLU A 535 -10.35 13.69 -20.32
C GLU A 535 -10.99 15.00 -19.87
N GLU A 536 -11.63 15.73 -20.80
CA GLU A 536 -12.30 17.01 -20.52
C GLU A 536 -13.52 16.87 -19.60
N ARG A 537 -14.09 15.66 -19.48
CA ARG A 537 -15.30 15.41 -18.70
C ARG A 537 -14.94 14.89 -17.31
N GLU A 538 -15.19 15.70 -16.28
CA GLU A 538 -14.96 15.33 -14.87
C GLU A 538 -15.73 14.08 -14.43
N GLN A 539 -16.90 13.81 -15.04
CA GLN A 539 -17.75 12.66 -14.72
C GLN A 539 -17.38 11.40 -15.52
N THR A 540 -16.25 11.39 -16.23
CA THR A 540 -15.77 10.19 -16.90
C THR A 540 -15.44 9.11 -15.87
N THR A 541 -16.02 7.94 -16.06
CA THR A 541 -15.87 6.79 -15.17
C THR A 541 -15.01 5.70 -15.84
N PRO A 542 -14.49 4.71 -15.08
CA PRO A 542 -13.80 3.57 -15.66
C PRO A 542 -14.61 2.82 -16.73
N ARG A 543 -15.94 2.85 -16.60
CA ARG A 543 -16.86 2.23 -17.55
C ARG A 543 -16.81 2.90 -18.92
N ASP A 544 -16.72 4.23 -18.97
CA ASP A 544 -16.69 4.97 -20.23
C ASP A 544 -15.44 4.62 -21.03
N TRP A 545 -14.28 4.55 -20.36
CA TRP A 545 -13.02 4.09 -20.97
C TRP A 545 -13.12 2.65 -21.48
N LEU A 546 -13.70 1.74 -20.70
CA LEU A 546 -13.88 0.34 -21.11
C LEU A 546 -14.81 0.20 -22.33
N GLU A 547 -15.92 0.95 -22.36
CA GLU A 547 -16.83 0.94 -23.50
C GLU A 547 -16.12 1.45 -24.77
N ASP A 548 -15.34 2.53 -24.65
CA ASP A 548 -14.66 3.15 -25.79
C ASP A 548 -13.43 2.39 -26.27
N ALA A 549 -12.78 1.65 -25.38
CA ALA A 549 -11.72 0.70 -25.70
C ALA A 549 -12.23 -0.53 -26.47
N GLY A 550 -13.56 -0.72 -26.56
CA GLY A 550 -14.19 -1.92 -27.12
C GLY A 550 -14.26 -3.09 -26.13
N TRP A 551 -14.09 -2.81 -24.84
CA TRP A 551 -14.00 -3.78 -23.75
C TRP A 551 -15.23 -3.77 -22.84
N ARG A 552 -16.40 -3.37 -23.36
CA ARG A 552 -17.69 -3.48 -22.65
C ARG A 552 -17.93 -4.87 -22.03
N ARG A 553 -17.38 -5.93 -22.66
CA ARG A 553 -17.44 -7.32 -22.18
C ARG A 553 -16.79 -7.54 -20.81
N LEU A 554 -15.88 -6.65 -20.39
CA LEU A 554 -15.22 -6.68 -19.08
C LEU A 554 -16.07 -6.10 -17.93
N ARG A 555 -17.33 -5.70 -18.18
CA ARG A 555 -18.20 -5.17 -17.12
C ARG A 555 -18.27 -6.07 -15.87
N PRO A 556 -18.42 -7.40 -15.95
CA PRO A 556 -18.47 -8.26 -14.76
C PRO A 556 -17.16 -8.24 -13.95
N LEU A 557 -16.01 -8.24 -14.64
CA LEU A 557 -14.71 -8.07 -14.00
C LEU A 557 -14.62 -6.71 -13.30
N ASN A 558 -14.94 -5.62 -14.01
CA ASN A 558 -14.93 -4.27 -13.43
C ASN A 558 -15.88 -4.14 -12.23
N THR A 559 -17.04 -4.79 -12.27
CA THR A 559 -17.97 -4.86 -11.13
C THR A 559 -17.35 -5.58 -9.94
N ALA A 560 -16.74 -6.75 -10.14
CA ALA A 560 -16.07 -7.47 -9.06
C ALA A 560 -14.92 -6.66 -8.44
N LEU A 561 -14.06 -6.05 -9.27
CA LEU A 561 -12.95 -5.20 -8.81
C LEU A 561 -13.46 -3.92 -8.10
N GLY A 562 -14.62 -3.40 -8.52
CA GLY A 562 -15.29 -2.26 -7.91
C GLY A 562 -15.66 -2.46 -6.45
N GLU A 563 -16.03 -3.67 -6.04
CA GLU A 563 -16.37 -3.97 -4.65
C GLU A 563 -15.18 -3.85 -3.70
N TYR A 564 -13.97 -4.16 -4.17
CA TYR A 564 -12.74 -4.04 -3.38
C TYR A 564 -12.24 -2.59 -3.32
N ALA A 565 -12.55 -1.78 -4.34
CA ALA A 565 -12.09 -0.39 -4.41
C ALA A 565 -12.61 0.47 -3.24
N HIS A 566 -13.76 0.11 -2.67
CA HIS A 566 -14.39 0.84 -1.58
C HIS A 566 -14.70 -0.06 -0.39
N THR A 567 -14.45 0.42 0.81
CA THR A 567 -14.85 -0.26 2.05
C THR A 567 -16.11 0.39 2.59
N LYS A 568 -17.26 -0.18 2.22
CA LYS A 568 -18.60 0.27 2.60
C LYS A 568 -19.30 -0.84 3.39
N ALA A 569 -20.31 -0.52 4.19
CA ALA A 569 -21.09 -1.55 4.87
C ALA A 569 -21.83 -2.48 3.90
N SER A 570 -22.15 -1.97 2.71
CA SER A 570 -22.75 -2.73 1.61
C SER A 570 -21.74 -3.42 0.68
N SER A 571 -20.43 -3.35 0.98
CA SER A 571 -19.41 -4.03 0.16
C SER A 571 -19.57 -5.55 0.22
N ARG A 572 -19.39 -6.21 -0.93
CA ARG A 572 -19.66 -7.66 -1.13
C ARG A 572 -18.40 -8.38 -1.61
N TRP A 573 -17.34 -8.34 -0.82
CA TRP A 573 -16.04 -8.92 -1.16
C TRP A 573 -16.12 -10.44 -1.35
N SER A 574 -16.85 -11.18 -0.51
CA SER A 574 -17.04 -12.63 -0.65
C SER A 574 -17.70 -12.97 -1.98
N SER A 575 -18.79 -12.28 -2.32
CA SER A 575 -19.49 -12.49 -3.60
C SER A 575 -18.69 -11.98 -4.79
N ALA A 576 -17.93 -10.91 -4.65
CA ALA A 576 -17.00 -10.45 -5.66
C ALA A 576 -15.91 -11.49 -5.92
N ARG A 577 -15.40 -12.15 -4.87
CA ARG A 577 -14.44 -13.26 -4.97
C ARG A 577 -15.07 -14.46 -5.68
N GLN A 578 -16.32 -14.80 -5.37
CA GLN A 578 -17.06 -15.84 -6.10
C GLN A 578 -17.25 -15.48 -7.57
N LEU A 579 -17.56 -14.21 -7.88
CA LEU A 579 -17.64 -13.75 -9.26
C LEU A 579 -16.28 -13.88 -9.96
N LEU A 580 -15.18 -13.40 -9.37
CA LEU A 580 -13.84 -13.61 -9.91
C LEU A 580 -13.53 -15.10 -10.14
N SER A 581 -13.98 -15.97 -9.24
CA SER A 581 -13.85 -17.41 -9.39
C SER A 581 -14.55 -17.92 -10.65
N SER A 582 -15.78 -17.44 -10.92
CA SER A 582 -16.54 -17.83 -12.12
C SER A 582 -16.02 -17.21 -13.42
N LEU A 583 -15.22 -16.14 -13.35
CA LEU A 583 -14.57 -15.53 -14.52
C LEU A 583 -13.38 -16.35 -15.04
N GLN A 584 -12.90 -17.34 -14.29
CA GLN A 584 -11.81 -18.20 -14.75
C GLN A 584 -12.33 -19.18 -15.80
N VAL A 585 -11.55 -19.36 -16.86
CA VAL A 585 -11.82 -20.34 -17.92
C VAL A 585 -11.26 -21.69 -17.49
N ASP A 586 -12.08 -22.74 -17.56
CA ASP A 586 -11.69 -24.12 -17.27
C ASP A 586 -11.04 -24.34 -15.89
N ALA A 587 -11.37 -23.51 -14.89
CA ALA A 587 -10.85 -23.66 -13.54
C ALA A 587 -11.48 -24.86 -12.81
N ASP A 588 -10.66 -25.57 -12.05
CA ASP A 588 -11.10 -26.60 -11.11
C ASP A 588 -12.02 -25.97 -10.04
N PRO A 589 -13.29 -26.38 -9.93
CA PRO A 589 -14.23 -25.84 -8.95
C PRO A 589 -13.73 -25.89 -7.50
N GLU A 590 -12.89 -26.87 -7.14
CA GLU A 590 -12.39 -27.01 -5.76
C GLU A 590 -11.34 -25.95 -5.41
N THR A 591 -10.51 -25.56 -6.37
CA THR A 591 -9.43 -24.58 -6.15
C THR A 591 -9.75 -23.19 -6.71
N ALA A 592 -10.79 -23.05 -7.53
CA ALA A 592 -11.08 -21.84 -8.29
C ALA A 592 -11.19 -20.60 -7.38
N ILE A 593 -11.81 -20.72 -6.21
CA ILE A 593 -11.97 -19.59 -5.29
C ILE A 593 -10.63 -19.07 -4.77
N SER A 594 -9.67 -19.98 -4.56
CA SER A 594 -8.32 -19.67 -4.06
C SER A 594 -7.46 -19.04 -5.16
N THR A 595 -7.62 -19.47 -6.41
CA THR A 595 -6.84 -18.96 -7.55
C THR A 595 -7.45 -17.70 -8.20
N ALA A 596 -8.70 -17.37 -7.89
CA ALA A 596 -9.48 -16.31 -8.54
C ALA A 596 -8.77 -14.95 -8.63
N ARG A 597 -8.17 -14.48 -7.53
CA ARG A 597 -7.46 -13.17 -7.50
C ARG A 597 -6.20 -13.19 -8.34
N GLY A 598 -5.42 -14.28 -8.26
CA GLY A 598 -4.22 -14.46 -9.07
C GLY A 598 -4.57 -14.49 -10.57
N ALA A 599 -5.60 -15.25 -10.94
CA ALA A 599 -6.08 -15.32 -12.32
C ALA A 599 -6.60 -13.97 -12.85
N ALA A 600 -7.26 -13.17 -11.99
CA ALA A 600 -7.67 -11.81 -12.35
C ALA A 600 -6.46 -10.90 -12.62
N ILE A 601 -5.42 -10.96 -11.76
CA ILE A 601 -4.16 -10.22 -11.96
C ILE A 601 -3.51 -10.64 -13.27
N ASP A 602 -3.36 -11.94 -13.51
CA ASP A 602 -2.73 -12.49 -14.71
C ASP A 602 -3.46 -12.02 -15.97
N PHE A 603 -4.79 -12.07 -15.98
CA PHE A 603 -5.58 -11.62 -17.13
C PHE A 603 -5.48 -10.11 -17.39
N VAL A 604 -5.51 -9.26 -16.35
CA VAL A 604 -5.31 -7.82 -16.55
C VAL A 604 -3.87 -7.53 -17.00
N CYS A 605 -2.88 -8.27 -16.49
CA CYS A 605 -1.49 -8.18 -16.97
C CYS A 605 -1.36 -8.58 -18.44
N GLU A 606 -2.12 -9.58 -18.92
CA GLU A 606 -2.18 -9.92 -20.34
C GLU A 606 -2.75 -8.77 -21.19
N LEU A 607 -3.76 -8.05 -20.71
CA LEU A 607 -4.31 -6.87 -21.39
C LEU A 607 -3.29 -5.72 -21.42
N ILE A 608 -2.61 -5.48 -20.30
CA ILE A 608 -1.53 -4.48 -20.21
C ILE A 608 -0.41 -4.85 -21.19
N ALA A 609 0.08 -6.09 -21.16
CA ALA A 609 1.17 -6.55 -22.01
C ALA A 609 0.85 -6.35 -23.50
N ALA A 610 -0.36 -6.72 -23.93
CA ALA A 610 -0.81 -6.53 -25.30
C ALA A 610 -0.85 -5.03 -25.68
N GLU A 611 -1.39 -4.18 -24.81
CA GLU A 611 -1.45 -2.74 -25.09
C GLU A 611 -0.07 -2.09 -25.06
N ILE A 612 0.81 -2.45 -24.12
CA ILE A 612 2.16 -1.90 -24.00
C ILE A 612 3.05 -2.30 -25.18
N ALA A 613 2.90 -3.49 -25.73
CA ALA A 613 3.58 -3.87 -26.96
C ALA A 613 3.15 -2.99 -28.16
N GLU A 614 1.88 -2.63 -28.24
CA GLU A 614 1.34 -1.74 -29.28
C GLU A 614 1.76 -0.28 -29.08
N GLN A 615 1.82 0.20 -27.83
CA GLN A 615 2.37 1.52 -27.52
C GLN A 615 3.87 1.58 -27.79
N MET A 616 4.61 0.52 -27.51
CA MET A 616 6.05 0.46 -27.81
C MET A 616 6.29 0.46 -29.33
N GLU A 617 5.39 -0.09 -30.15
CA GLU A 617 5.51 -0.08 -31.61
C GLU A 617 5.55 1.35 -32.18
N SER A 618 4.76 2.27 -31.62
CA SER A 618 4.76 3.68 -32.04
C SER A 618 6.00 4.45 -31.55
N ILE A 619 6.59 4.04 -30.43
CA ILE A 619 7.80 4.64 -29.85
C ILE A 619 9.07 4.11 -30.53
N SER A 620 9.21 2.79 -30.64
CA SER A 620 10.31 2.09 -31.28
C SER A 620 9.90 0.67 -31.72
N PRO A 621 9.67 0.46 -33.04
CA PRO A 621 9.35 -0.84 -33.60
C PRO A 621 10.39 -1.93 -33.26
N THR A 622 11.67 -1.55 -33.20
CA THR A 622 12.76 -2.47 -32.85
C THR A 622 12.63 -3.02 -31.43
N ILE A 623 12.26 -2.16 -30.46
CA ILE A 623 12.05 -2.61 -29.08
C ILE A 623 10.77 -3.43 -29.01
N ALA A 624 9.70 -2.98 -29.68
CA ALA A 624 8.39 -3.64 -29.66
C ALA A 624 8.46 -5.10 -30.14
N GLU A 625 9.12 -5.36 -31.27
CA GLU A 625 9.29 -6.72 -31.80
C GLU A 625 9.95 -7.66 -30.77
N VAL A 626 11.07 -7.22 -30.19
CA VAL A 626 11.82 -8.03 -29.21
C VAL A 626 11.09 -8.12 -27.87
N LEU A 627 10.35 -7.09 -27.50
CA LEU A 627 9.54 -7.07 -26.28
C LEU A 627 8.39 -8.07 -26.38
N LYS A 628 7.75 -8.21 -27.55
CA LYS A 628 6.71 -9.22 -27.80
C LYS A 628 7.22 -10.63 -27.51
N ASP A 629 8.43 -10.95 -27.97
CA ASP A 629 9.09 -12.23 -27.68
C ASP A 629 9.41 -12.40 -26.18
N VAL A 630 9.95 -11.36 -25.53
CA VAL A 630 10.29 -11.40 -24.09
C VAL A 630 9.05 -11.63 -23.23
N LEU A 631 7.92 -10.96 -23.54
CA LEU A 631 6.68 -11.10 -22.79
C LEU A 631 6.02 -12.47 -23.04
N SER A 632 6.05 -12.98 -24.27
CA SER A 632 5.54 -14.33 -24.57
C SER A 632 6.38 -15.42 -23.88
N ASP A 633 7.70 -15.28 -23.79
CA ASP A 633 8.58 -16.23 -23.07
C ASP A 633 8.21 -16.39 -21.57
N VAL A 634 7.56 -15.38 -20.98
CA VAL A 634 7.09 -15.39 -19.58
C VAL A 634 5.59 -15.61 -19.43
N GLY A 635 4.92 -16.12 -20.48
CA GLY A 635 3.52 -16.54 -20.43
C GLY A 635 2.49 -15.44 -20.70
N LEU A 636 2.90 -14.27 -21.21
CA LEU A 636 1.99 -13.21 -21.66
C LEU A 636 1.69 -13.36 -23.16
N ASP A 637 1.09 -14.49 -23.54
CA ASP A 637 0.88 -14.89 -24.95
C ASP A 637 -0.14 -14.02 -25.70
N SER A 638 -0.94 -13.21 -24.99
CA SER A 638 -1.86 -12.24 -25.58
C SER A 638 -1.16 -11.26 -26.54
N VAL A 639 0.14 -11.08 -26.34
CA VAL A 639 1.00 -10.20 -27.13
C VAL A 639 1.24 -10.76 -28.55
N THR A 640 1.18 -12.08 -28.74
CA THR A 640 1.39 -12.73 -30.04
C THR A 640 0.10 -13.30 -30.64
N SER A 641 -0.95 -13.50 -29.82
CA SER A 641 -2.23 -14.05 -30.27
C SER A 641 -3.42 -13.43 -29.54
N ALA A 642 -4.38 -12.89 -30.30
CA ALA A 642 -5.61 -12.32 -29.75
C ALA A 642 -6.69 -13.36 -29.38
N LYS A 643 -6.58 -14.62 -29.88
CA LYS A 643 -7.61 -15.65 -29.68
C LYS A 643 -7.90 -15.98 -28.20
N PRO A 644 -6.89 -16.16 -27.33
CA PRO A 644 -7.13 -16.44 -25.92
C PRO A 644 -7.88 -15.31 -25.20
N VAL A 645 -7.53 -14.05 -25.52
CA VAL A 645 -8.20 -12.87 -24.94
C VAL A 645 -9.66 -12.83 -25.37
N GLU A 646 -9.97 -13.04 -26.66
CA GLU A 646 -11.35 -13.03 -27.15
C GLU A 646 -12.22 -14.13 -26.52
N GLN A 647 -11.67 -15.34 -26.34
CA GLN A 647 -12.35 -16.42 -25.63
C GLN A 647 -12.66 -16.03 -24.19
N ARG A 648 -11.68 -15.45 -23.46
CA ARG A 648 -11.86 -14.97 -22.08
C ARG A 648 -12.87 -13.83 -22.00
N LEU A 649 -12.85 -12.88 -22.94
CA LEU A 649 -13.84 -11.79 -23.00
C LEU A 649 -15.27 -12.32 -23.17
N ASN A 650 -15.47 -13.32 -24.01
CA ASN A 650 -16.77 -13.96 -24.20
C ASN A 650 -17.22 -14.72 -22.95
N HIS A 651 -16.30 -15.45 -22.31
CA HIS A 651 -16.57 -16.14 -21.05
C HIS A 651 -16.96 -15.17 -19.94
N ILE A 652 -16.19 -14.10 -19.72
CA ILE A 652 -16.51 -13.05 -18.74
C ILE A 652 -17.89 -12.46 -19.02
N TRP A 653 -18.20 -12.16 -20.28
CA TRP A 653 -19.50 -11.60 -20.65
C TRP A 653 -20.70 -12.52 -20.39
N SER A 654 -20.48 -13.85 -20.35
CA SER A 654 -21.51 -14.81 -19.95
C SER A 654 -22.00 -14.58 -18.51
N GLN A 655 -21.14 -14.01 -17.65
CA GLN A 655 -21.40 -13.74 -16.22
C GLN A 655 -22.08 -12.38 -15.96
N ARG A 656 -22.50 -11.65 -16.99
CA ARG A 656 -23.10 -10.30 -16.86
C ARG A 656 -24.40 -10.22 -16.05
N ALA A 657 -25.07 -11.34 -15.83
CA ALA A 657 -26.30 -11.42 -15.06
C ALA A 657 -26.08 -11.78 -13.58
N THR A 658 -24.84 -12.10 -13.18
CA THR A 658 -24.52 -12.49 -11.82
C THR A 658 -24.76 -11.33 -10.85
N ARG A 659 -25.52 -11.60 -9.79
CA ARG A 659 -25.78 -10.65 -8.69
C ARG A 659 -24.86 -10.98 -7.53
N LEU A 660 -24.36 -9.95 -6.85
CA LEU A 660 -23.40 -10.08 -5.75
C LEU A 660 -24.05 -10.31 -4.36
N GLY A 661 -25.38 -10.48 -4.28
CA GLY A 661 -26.07 -10.72 -3.01
C GLY A 661 -25.95 -9.57 -2.00
N ASP A 662 -26.01 -9.92 -0.71
CA ASP A 662 -25.97 -9.02 0.44
C ASP A 662 -24.54 -8.69 0.87
N GLY A 663 -24.35 -7.56 1.57
CA GLY A 663 -23.05 -7.08 2.02
C GLY A 663 -22.38 -7.97 3.07
N ASP A 664 -21.05 -8.11 3.00
CA ASP A 664 -20.28 -8.92 3.95
C ASP A 664 -20.17 -8.28 5.33
N PHE A 665 -20.24 -6.95 5.39
CA PHE A 665 -20.13 -6.18 6.61
C PHE A 665 -21.48 -6.06 7.34
N THR A 666 -22.45 -6.91 6.99
CA THR A 666 -23.73 -7.00 7.68
C THR A 666 -23.57 -7.72 9.01
N ARG A 667 -24.41 -7.34 9.99
CA ARG A 667 -24.34 -7.86 11.35
C ARG A 667 -24.54 -9.38 11.32
N VAL A 668 -23.67 -10.16 11.98
CA VAL A 668 -24.11 -11.45 12.52
C VAL A 668 -25.16 -11.07 13.56
N ALA A 669 -26.45 -11.26 13.23
CA ALA A 669 -27.54 -10.97 14.13
C ALA A 669 -27.15 -11.49 15.52
N ARG A 670 -27.05 -10.59 16.52
CA ARG A 670 -26.83 -11.04 17.89
C ARG A 670 -27.88 -12.12 18.10
N PRO A 671 -27.51 -13.37 18.42
CA PRO A 671 -28.51 -14.39 18.64
C PRO A 671 -29.50 -13.80 19.64
N GLU A 672 -30.80 -13.83 19.32
CA GLU A 672 -31.88 -13.28 20.17
C GLU A 672 -31.95 -13.93 21.57
N THR A 673 -30.97 -14.77 21.90
CA THR A 673 -30.79 -15.43 23.16
C THR A 673 -30.42 -14.45 24.26
N ALA A 674 -31.41 -14.26 25.13
CA ALA A 674 -31.42 -13.63 26.43
C ALA A 674 -31.38 -12.10 26.38
N LYS A 675 -32.50 -11.50 26.82
CA LYS A 675 -32.56 -10.15 27.39
C LYS A 675 -31.32 -9.94 28.27
N ALA A 676 -30.30 -9.30 27.72
CA ALA A 676 -29.11 -8.95 28.48
C ALA A 676 -29.60 -8.00 29.57
N GLN A 677 -29.57 -8.48 30.81
CA GLN A 677 -29.68 -7.62 31.97
C GLN A 677 -28.65 -6.52 31.79
N THR A 678 -29.06 -5.27 32.00
CA THR A 678 -28.17 -4.12 31.79
C THR A 678 -26.87 -4.32 32.59
N PRO A 679 -25.71 -3.81 32.13
CA PRO A 679 -24.46 -3.88 32.90
C PRO A 679 -24.62 -3.40 34.35
N GLN A 680 -25.55 -2.48 34.59
CA GLN A 680 -25.96 -2.02 35.93
C GLN A 680 -26.69 -3.10 36.75
N GLU A 681 -27.58 -3.91 36.16
CA GLU A 681 -28.25 -5.04 36.83
C GLU A 681 -27.26 -6.18 37.13
N GLU A 682 -26.33 -6.48 36.21
CA GLU A 682 -25.26 -7.47 36.40
C GLU A 682 -24.33 -7.04 37.55
N LEU A 683 -23.95 -5.76 37.59
CA LEU A 683 -23.15 -5.17 38.68
C LEU A 683 -23.92 -5.18 40.01
N ARG A 684 -25.21 -4.82 40.00
CA ARG A 684 -26.07 -4.81 41.19
C ARG A 684 -26.23 -6.22 41.77
N ARG A 685 -26.40 -7.22 40.92
CA ARG A 685 -26.45 -8.64 41.30
C ARG A 685 -25.12 -9.13 41.86
N ARG A 686 -23.98 -8.74 41.29
CA ARG A 686 -22.64 -9.07 41.83
C ARG A 686 -22.41 -8.43 43.20
N LEU A 687 -22.84 -7.19 43.38
CA LEU A 687 -22.77 -6.49 44.67
C LEU A 687 -23.71 -7.12 45.72
N GLU A 688 -24.90 -7.58 45.32
CA GLU A 688 -25.82 -8.31 46.18
C GLU A 688 -25.29 -9.71 46.57
N GLN A 689 -24.68 -10.44 45.63
CA GLN A 689 -24.01 -11.72 45.93
C GLN A 689 -22.81 -11.56 46.87
N HIS A 690 -22.14 -10.41 46.86
CA HIS A 690 -21.05 -10.10 47.80
C HIS A 690 -21.51 -9.61 49.17
N ARG A 691 -22.73 -9.06 49.31
CA ARG A 691 -23.29 -8.65 50.60
C ARG A 691 -23.67 -9.82 51.53
N GLY A 692 -23.82 -11.03 50.98
CA GLY A 692 -24.18 -12.23 51.76
C GLY A 692 -23.00 -13.07 52.27
N ARG A 693 -21.74 -12.73 51.97
CA ARG A 693 -20.60 -13.54 52.42
C ARG A 693 -20.10 -13.10 53.79
N PRO A 694 -19.98 -14.01 54.78
CA PRO A 694 -19.41 -13.68 56.09
C PRO A 694 -17.96 -13.23 55.94
N ARG A 695 -17.62 -12.10 56.58
CA ARG A 695 -16.25 -11.57 56.66
C ARG A 695 -15.40 -12.55 57.45
N GLY A 696 -14.66 -13.44 56.77
CA GLY A 696 -13.79 -14.39 57.46
C GLY A 696 -12.90 -15.28 56.59
N GLU A 697 -13.15 -15.43 55.29
CA GLU A 697 -12.35 -16.33 54.46
C GLU A 697 -11.28 -15.59 53.66
N THR A 698 -10.03 -15.79 54.06
CA THR A 698 -8.81 -15.38 53.35
C THR A 698 -8.77 -16.00 51.95
N TRP A 699 -8.63 -15.13 50.95
CA TRP A 699 -8.57 -15.48 49.53
C TRP A 699 -7.20 -16.10 49.19
N HIS A 700 -7.17 -17.39 48.87
CA HIS A 700 -6.00 -18.03 48.24
C HIS A 700 -6.17 -18.05 46.70
N PRO A 701 -5.22 -17.53 45.92
CA PRO A 701 -5.30 -17.58 44.46
C PRO A 701 -5.13 -19.03 43.98
N ARG A 702 -6.20 -19.61 43.43
CA ARG A 702 -6.13 -20.89 42.71
C ARG A 702 -5.38 -20.69 41.40
N ARG A 703 -4.22 -21.34 41.28
CA ARG A 703 -3.53 -21.59 40.00
C ARG A 703 -4.49 -22.30 39.04
N ARG A 704 -4.88 -21.65 37.94
CA ARG A 704 -5.54 -22.32 36.82
C ARG A 704 -4.50 -23.15 36.07
N ARG A 705 -4.75 -24.46 36.00
CA ARG A 705 -4.04 -25.37 35.08
C ARG A 705 -4.54 -25.12 33.66
N ASN A 706 -3.60 -25.15 32.73
CA ASN A 706 -3.77 -25.05 31.29
C ASN A 706 -4.55 -26.29 30.76
N PRO A 707 -5.67 -26.15 30.01
CA PRO A 707 -6.45 -27.28 29.53
C PRO A 707 -6.15 -27.63 28.05
N PHE A 708 -4.89 -27.57 27.63
CA PHE A 708 -4.43 -28.16 26.37
C PHE A 708 -3.24 -29.09 26.64
N LEU A 709 -3.60 -30.28 27.11
CA LEU A 709 -2.95 -31.57 26.87
C LEU A 709 -4.06 -32.58 26.65
#